data_AF-A0A919RC39-F1
#
_entry.id   AF-A0A919RC39-F1
#
_cell.length_a   1.000
_cell.length_b   1.000
_cell.length_c   1.000
_cell.angle_alpha   90.00
_cell.angle_beta   90.00
_cell.angle_gamma   90.00
#
_symmetry.space_group_name_H-M   'P 1'
#
loop_
_entity.id
_entity.type
_entity.pdbx_description
1 polymer ?
#
loop_
_entity_poly.entity_id
_entity_poly.type
_entity_poly.pdbx_seq_one_letter_code
_entity_poly.pdbx_strand_id
1 'polypeptide(L)'
;MRLILRPGAVGSRLRRGAVAVAALALAGGAAVTAATPAGAVTAVTWGAPAGISGPADVGTAGTLVRAANLTRSGASSDVDTTVNGVTFTRSPYTGATTTLPGGDTLVTSDGGRAGAYDGFGGGTAPFSALPAAYQTLLRSGHYNDGDTATADTTARSTLTLRNLSPGTRYLFQVWVNDYRLNNLGQNNPGLGTVVSDGAGGVTLEHNVNNALGGVGQHVSGTFTADATTKAITFTGANSGADTSSPSATAIVNAYQLRSLDGGSGAPAITGQPQGATVTVGGSVTFSVTATGAAPLSYQWRKDGGAIAGATGSSYTIGNAQQSHAGSYTVVVTNPAGSVTSAPATLTVSTAPPSTGRPRVIALTDGEVDDRSTMIRFLHYTSDFDVAGIVQTNSRYQKSGHSGEKWIEAQLANYAKVLPNLRRHNPGYPDASALQSVVRVGNENSADLNVAPPAMATKNTPGEQLIIRTLLDGDPRPVHITVWGGANTVASALWTLKTSYSAADFQRAVRKARIYCIWYQDGGGQWIEDNIREAYINEAYRWDNVWDYGSLSGPSPDHVKAYMTSSWLNTNVKSGHGPLGAMYPQSFVSEGDTPSFLHEIANGLDAHEDYTLGGWGGRSIVEDPASKPGHLTDSTISDDGDRNKMYWRWVPAAQNDFAARMDWDVASSYSGANHQPKAEVAGGLRRTVSPGQVVTLDASASTDPDGNALGYQWWQYADADSAAAKVTINNPTSRNGASFTVPNEPGRQMHIIVEVTDNGSPALTSYRRIIFTVG
;
A
#
# COMPACT_ATOMS: atom_id res chain seq x y z
N MET A 1 14.96 -35.59 -34.99
CA MET A 1 15.28 -36.97 -34.56
C MET A 1 14.27 -37.36 -33.49
N ARG A 2 13.47 -38.41 -33.73
CA ARG A 2 12.42 -38.92 -32.82
C ARG A 2 13.03 -39.56 -31.57
N LEU A 3 12.41 -39.39 -30.39
CA LEU A 3 12.07 -40.52 -29.51
C LEU A 3 10.97 -40.17 -28.50
N ILE A 4 10.08 -41.15 -28.27
CA ILE A 4 8.87 -41.17 -27.47
C ILE A 4 9.14 -42.04 -26.23
N LEU A 5 8.55 -41.72 -25.05
CA LEU A 5 7.73 -42.61 -24.17
C LEU A 5 7.71 -42.18 -22.69
N ARG A 6 6.50 -42.29 -22.09
CA ARG A 6 6.05 -42.04 -20.70
C ARG A 6 6.27 -43.31 -19.80
N PRO A 7 5.59 -43.49 -18.64
CA PRO A 7 5.59 -42.83 -17.31
C PRO A 7 5.85 -43.83 -16.14
N GLY A 8 5.96 -43.38 -14.89
CA GLY A 8 5.92 -44.30 -13.73
C GLY A 8 6.08 -43.64 -12.35
N ALA A 9 5.15 -43.94 -11.44
CA ALA A 9 4.97 -43.36 -10.10
C ALA A 9 5.79 -44.08 -9.00
N VAL A 10 5.93 -43.42 -7.83
CA VAL A 10 5.57 -43.89 -6.47
C VAL A 10 6.48 -43.24 -5.39
N GLY A 11 5.83 -42.52 -4.46
CA GLY A 11 6.04 -42.55 -3.00
C GLY A 11 7.39 -42.21 -2.37
N SER A 12 7.45 -41.16 -1.56
CA SER A 12 7.43 -41.26 -0.08
C SER A 12 7.95 -40.00 0.63
N ARG A 13 7.24 -39.68 1.73
CA ARG A 13 7.59 -38.89 2.94
C ARG A 13 8.96 -38.21 2.99
N LEU A 14 8.99 -36.90 3.24
CA LEU A 14 10.09 -36.26 3.96
C LEU A 14 9.59 -35.22 4.98
N ARG A 15 10.08 -35.41 6.22
CA ARG A 15 9.87 -34.59 7.41
C ARG A 15 10.64 -33.27 7.27
N ARG A 16 10.03 -32.18 7.72
CA ARG A 16 10.70 -30.89 7.96
C ARG A 16 11.61 -31.00 9.18
N GLY A 17 12.87 -30.59 9.04
CA GLY A 17 13.81 -30.45 10.16
C GLY A 17 15.06 -29.68 9.74
N ALA A 18 15.32 -28.60 10.48
CA ALA A 18 16.60 -27.89 10.65
C ALA A 18 17.25 -27.19 9.44
N VAL A 19 17.13 -25.87 9.40
CA VAL A 19 18.10 -24.98 8.74
C VAL A 19 19.15 -24.60 9.79
N ALA A 20 20.38 -25.07 9.58
CA ALA A 20 21.57 -24.59 10.27
C ALA A 20 22.04 -23.29 9.59
N VAL A 21 22.22 -22.22 10.37
CA VAL A 21 22.85 -20.97 9.93
C VAL A 21 24.34 -21.09 10.15
N ALA A 22 25.11 -21.03 9.06
CA ALA A 22 26.56 -20.97 9.08
C ALA A 22 27.03 -19.54 9.42
N ALA A 23 27.97 -19.46 10.36
CA ALA A 23 28.71 -18.27 10.68
C ALA A 23 29.76 -17.99 9.60
N LEU A 24 29.90 -16.72 9.19
CA LEU A 24 31.13 -16.22 8.59
C LEU A 24 31.41 -14.82 9.16
N ALA A 25 32.44 -14.74 9.98
CA ALA A 25 33.01 -13.50 10.47
C ALA A 25 33.99 -12.96 9.42
N LEU A 26 33.98 -11.66 9.16
CA LEU A 26 35.13 -10.89 8.69
C LEU A 26 35.00 -9.46 9.23
N ALA A 27 35.98 -9.08 10.05
CA ALA A 27 36.17 -7.76 10.62
C ALA A 27 36.96 -6.86 9.66
N GLY A 28 36.71 -5.55 9.72
CA GLY A 28 37.53 -4.53 9.05
C GLY A 28 36.93 -3.14 9.27
N GLY A 29 37.50 -2.38 10.20
CA GLY A 29 36.93 -1.14 10.70
C GLY A 29 37.12 0.10 9.82
N ALA A 30 36.27 1.10 10.07
CA ALA A 30 36.56 2.51 9.86
C ALA A 30 35.63 3.33 10.77
N ALA A 31 36.22 4.06 11.71
CA ALA A 31 35.52 5.05 12.53
C ALA A 31 35.34 6.34 11.71
N VAL A 32 34.11 6.86 11.66
CA VAL A 32 33.86 8.26 11.31
C VAL A 32 32.88 8.83 12.34
N THR A 33 33.36 9.88 12.98
CA THR A 33 32.76 10.75 13.99
C THR A 33 31.49 11.46 13.50
N ALA A 34 30.42 11.42 14.30
CA ALA A 34 29.30 12.36 14.19
C ALA A 34 28.94 12.89 15.58
N ALA A 35 28.76 14.22 15.63
CA ALA A 35 28.65 15.05 16.81
C ALA A 35 27.33 14.88 17.59
N THR A 36 27.42 14.98 18.92
CA THR A 36 26.30 15.30 19.81
C THR A 36 26.22 16.81 20.08
N PRO A 37 25.00 17.34 20.19
CA PRO A 37 24.60 18.13 21.37
C PRO A 37 23.21 17.70 21.86
N ALA A 38 22.75 17.93 23.08
CA ALA A 38 23.29 18.21 24.40
C ALA A 38 22.04 18.24 25.30
N GLY A 39 22.07 17.55 26.45
CA GLY A 39 20.95 17.47 27.39
C GLY A 39 21.30 16.56 28.57
N ALA A 40 22.30 16.99 29.33
CA ALA A 40 22.94 16.27 30.43
C ALA A 40 22.04 16.12 31.67
N VAL A 41 22.26 15.04 32.46
CA VAL A 41 22.66 15.15 33.88
C VAL A 41 23.63 14.01 34.24
N THR A 42 24.90 14.41 34.38
CA THR A 42 25.91 14.10 35.41
C THR A 42 25.82 12.79 36.23
N ALA A 43 26.84 11.95 36.05
CA ALA A 43 27.27 10.95 37.02
C ALA A 43 28.02 11.63 38.19
N VAL A 44 27.75 11.19 39.42
CA VAL A 44 28.56 11.45 40.62
C VAL A 44 29.08 10.09 41.13
N THR A 45 30.38 9.99 41.35
CA THR A 45 31.06 8.80 41.88
C THR A 45 31.54 9.00 43.32
N TRP A 46 31.80 7.84 43.96
CA TRP A 46 32.46 7.54 45.25
C TRP A 46 31.52 7.35 46.46
N GLY A 47 31.60 6.27 47.25
CA GLY A 47 32.54 5.14 47.30
C GLY A 47 31.96 3.92 48.05
N ALA A 48 32.56 2.75 47.81
CA ALA A 48 32.12 1.46 48.36
C ALA A 48 32.27 1.36 49.89
N PRO A 49 31.43 0.53 50.53
CA PRO A 49 31.96 -0.74 51.03
C PRO A 49 31.24 -1.96 50.41
N ALA A 50 32.08 -2.85 49.87
CA ALA A 50 31.93 -4.28 49.66
C ALA A 50 30.54 -4.90 49.41
N GLY A 51 30.32 -5.33 48.16
CA GLY A 51 29.74 -6.65 47.89
C GLY A 51 28.41 -6.69 47.13
N ILE A 52 28.44 -6.47 45.81
CA ILE A 52 27.96 -7.40 44.74
C ILE A 52 27.78 -6.60 43.44
N SER A 53 28.50 -7.04 42.40
CA SER A 53 28.45 -6.60 41.01
C SER A 53 27.26 -7.23 40.26
N GLY A 54 26.56 -6.47 39.42
CA GLY A 54 25.60 -6.99 38.43
C GLY A 54 26.27 -7.76 37.28
N PRO A 55 25.66 -7.93 36.09
CA PRO A 55 24.28 -7.67 35.66
C PRO A 55 23.69 -8.84 34.83
N ALA A 56 22.70 -9.56 35.36
CA ALA A 56 21.83 -10.44 34.57
C ALA A 56 20.53 -10.61 35.35
N ASP A 57 19.40 -10.14 34.80
CA ASP A 57 18.05 -10.70 34.96
C ASP A 57 16.96 -9.72 34.45
N VAL A 58 17.09 -9.27 33.20
CA VAL A 58 15.95 -8.72 32.43
C VAL A 58 15.76 -9.58 31.18
N GLY A 59 14.78 -10.48 31.24
CA GLY A 59 14.20 -11.12 30.06
C GLY A 59 12.87 -10.46 29.71
N THR A 60 12.57 -10.35 28.42
CA THR A 60 11.48 -9.61 27.76
C THR A 60 10.05 -10.16 28.01
N ALA A 61 9.75 -10.70 29.19
CA ALA A 61 8.44 -11.30 29.51
C ALA A 61 8.12 -11.36 31.03
N GLY A 62 8.34 -10.26 31.76
CA GLY A 62 7.62 -9.95 33.01
C GLY A 62 7.54 -11.04 34.11
N THR A 63 8.58 -11.84 34.35
CA THR A 63 8.61 -12.79 35.48
C THR A 63 9.74 -12.44 36.45
N LEU A 64 9.46 -12.30 37.75
CA LEU A 64 10.46 -12.05 38.79
C LEU A 64 11.02 -13.38 39.32
N VAL A 65 12.36 -13.53 39.36
CA VAL A 65 13.08 -14.71 39.86
C VAL A 65 14.02 -14.27 41.00
N ARG A 66 13.83 -14.85 42.19
CA ARG A 66 14.57 -14.71 43.49
C ARG A 66 14.30 -13.47 44.36
N ALA A 67 13.97 -13.75 45.63
CA ALA A 67 14.09 -12.83 46.77
C ALA A 67 15.36 -13.17 47.58
N ALA A 68 16.14 -12.15 47.95
CA ALA A 68 17.30 -12.25 48.82
C ALA A 68 16.92 -11.88 50.27
N ASN A 69 17.62 -12.48 51.24
CA ASN A 69 17.39 -12.38 52.69
C ASN A 69 17.58 -10.95 53.25
N LEU A 70 16.66 -10.49 54.10
CA LEU A 70 16.84 -9.38 55.04
C LEU A 70 16.14 -9.75 56.36
N THR A 71 16.91 -10.04 57.40
CA THR A 71 16.44 -10.24 58.78
C THR A 71 16.34 -8.89 59.50
N ARG A 72 15.19 -8.55 60.10
CA ARG A 72 15.15 -7.65 61.27
C ARG A 72 13.91 -7.86 62.16
N SER A 73 14.16 -7.72 63.45
CA SER A 73 13.28 -7.84 64.62
C SER A 73 12.23 -6.72 64.80
N GLY A 74 10.98 -7.07 65.13
CA GLY A 74 10.03 -6.17 65.82
C GLY A 74 8.54 -6.46 65.55
N ALA A 75 7.66 -6.20 66.52
CA ALA A 75 6.27 -6.68 66.62
C ALA A 75 5.18 -5.95 65.78
N SER A 76 4.16 -6.74 65.41
CA SER A 76 2.70 -6.51 65.23
C SER A 76 2.12 -5.26 64.51
N SER A 77 1.39 -5.50 63.41
CA SER A 77 0.00 -5.03 63.17
C SER A 77 -0.56 -5.62 61.85
N ASP A 78 -1.87 -5.91 61.80
CA ASP A 78 -2.61 -6.46 60.64
C ASP A 78 -2.49 -5.59 59.37
N VAL A 79 -2.26 -6.20 58.20
CA VAL A 79 -2.20 -5.48 56.91
C VAL A 79 -2.95 -6.23 55.80
N ASP A 80 -3.89 -5.53 55.16
CA ASP A 80 -4.55 -5.95 53.92
C ASP A 80 -3.53 -6.12 52.79
N THR A 81 -3.57 -7.25 52.08
CA THR A 81 -2.65 -7.49 50.95
C THR A 81 -3.39 -7.39 49.63
N THR A 82 -2.85 -6.65 48.65
CA THR A 82 -3.45 -6.55 47.31
C THR A 82 -2.53 -7.18 46.27
N VAL A 83 -3.04 -8.13 45.48
CA VAL A 83 -2.30 -8.77 44.37
C VAL A 83 -3.12 -8.60 43.09
N ASN A 84 -2.52 -7.99 42.06
CA ASN A 84 -3.18 -7.72 40.77
C ASN A 84 -4.55 -7.00 40.89
N GLY A 85 -4.68 -6.08 41.85
CA GLY A 85 -5.90 -5.30 42.08
C GLY A 85 -6.97 -5.96 42.96
N VAL A 86 -6.74 -7.18 43.45
CA VAL A 86 -7.63 -7.91 44.37
C VAL A 86 -7.07 -7.85 45.80
N THR A 87 -7.88 -7.37 46.74
CA THR A 87 -7.49 -7.19 48.15
C THR A 87 -7.94 -8.36 49.02
N PHE A 88 -7.04 -8.87 49.84
CA PHE A 88 -7.22 -10.00 50.75
C PHE A 88 -7.08 -9.52 52.20
N THR A 89 -8.15 -9.70 52.98
CA THR A 89 -8.22 -9.31 54.39
C THR A 89 -8.39 -10.56 55.26
N ARG A 90 -7.56 -10.69 56.30
CA ARG A 90 -7.81 -11.63 57.40
C ARG A 90 -8.24 -10.81 58.61
N SER A 91 -9.29 -11.23 59.31
CA SER A 91 -9.72 -10.59 60.56
C SER A 91 -9.89 -11.65 61.65
N PRO A 92 -9.26 -11.48 62.83
CA PRO A 92 -9.90 -11.81 64.09
C PRO A 92 -10.77 -10.62 64.54
N TYR A 93 -11.91 -10.89 65.17
CA TYR A 93 -12.79 -9.92 65.86
C TYR A 93 -11.95 -8.92 66.71
N THR A 94 -12.18 -7.60 66.85
CA THR A 94 -13.32 -6.71 66.58
C THR A 94 -12.81 -5.25 66.53
N GLY A 95 -13.37 -4.43 65.63
CA GLY A 95 -13.62 -3.00 65.85
C GLY A 95 -12.48 -1.99 65.59
N ALA A 96 -12.40 -1.45 64.37
CA ALA A 96 -12.31 -0.01 64.07
C ALA A 96 -12.06 0.22 62.57
N THR A 97 -12.86 1.09 61.95
CA THR A 97 -12.66 1.65 60.61
C THR A 97 -11.49 2.64 60.61
N THR A 98 -10.61 2.58 59.61
CA THR A 98 -9.75 3.71 59.23
C THR A 98 -9.47 3.67 57.72
N THR A 99 -9.58 4.83 57.06
CA THR A 99 -9.24 5.04 55.66
C THR A 99 -8.03 5.96 55.61
N LEU A 100 -6.98 5.64 54.83
CA LEU A 100 -6.02 6.63 54.37
C LEU A 100 -5.59 6.43 52.90
N PRO A 101 -5.21 7.53 52.21
CA PRO A 101 -4.92 7.59 50.78
C PRO A 101 -3.40 7.68 50.47
N GLY A 102 -3.01 7.27 49.26
CA GLY A 102 -1.67 7.53 48.71
C GLY A 102 -0.81 6.27 48.59
N GLY A 103 -0.40 5.96 47.36
CA GLY A 103 0.21 4.70 46.97
C GLY A 103 1.63 4.41 47.50
N ASP A 104 1.86 3.10 47.53
CA ASP A 104 3.07 2.30 47.44
C ASP A 104 4.03 2.18 48.66
N THR A 105 4.13 0.95 49.19
CA THR A 105 5.37 0.38 49.75
C THR A 105 5.37 -1.16 49.66
N LEU A 106 6.54 -1.72 49.37
CA LEU A 106 6.91 -3.13 49.19
C LEU A 106 7.53 -3.70 50.48
N VAL A 107 7.10 -4.86 51.01
CA VAL A 107 7.96 -5.69 51.91
C VAL A 107 7.63 -7.19 51.79
N THR A 108 8.71 -7.98 51.80
CA THR A 108 8.84 -9.44 51.86
C THR A 108 8.36 -10.07 53.17
N SER A 109 8.16 -11.38 53.15
CA SER A 109 7.84 -12.23 54.31
C SER A 109 8.85 -12.10 55.47
N ASP A 110 8.37 -11.84 56.69
CA ASP A 110 9.17 -12.02 57.90
C ASP A 110 9.06 -13.45 58.44
N GLY A 111 10.22 -13.99 58.84
CA GLY A 111 10.40 -15.33 59.39
C GLY A 111 10.75 -15.35 60.87
N GLY A 112 10.52 -16.52 61.48
CA GLY A 112 11.07 -17.00 62.76
C GLY A 112 10.01 -17.69 63.62
N ARG A 113 10.13 -18.92 64.13
CA ARG A 113 11.27 -19.83 64.35
C ARG A 113 11.04 -21.21 63.73
N ALA A 114 12.04 -21.72 63.02
CA ALA A 114 12.24 -23.15 62.82
C ALA A 114 12.89 -23.74 64.08
N GLY A 115 12.21 -24.67 64.76
CA GLY A 115 12.86 -25.62 65.66
C GLY A 115 13.58 -26.67 64.84
N ALA A 116 14.87 -26.88 65.10
CA ALA A 116 15.67 -27.91 64.46
C ALA A 116 15.17 -29.31 64.86
N TYR A 117 14.72 -30.09 63.89
CA TYR A 117 14.74 -31.55 63.96
C TYR A 117 15.39 -32.08 62.68
N ASP A 118 16.65 -32.47 62.82
CA ASP A 118 17.39 -33.23 61.83
C ASP A 118 17.03 -34.70 62.05
N GLY A 119 16.28 -35.28 61.12
CA GLY A 119 15.66 -36.59 61.29
C GLY A 119 15.10 -37.14 59.99
N PHE A 120 15.95 -37.29 58.98
CA PHE A 120 15.64 -38.16 57.85
C PHE A 120 15.66 -39.62 58.30
N GLY A 121 14.48 -40.16 58.62
CA GLY A 121 14.26 -41.58 58.89
C GLY A 121 13.45 -42.25 57.79
N GLY A 122 14.13 -42.80 56.78
CA GLY A 122 13.66 -43.94 55.96
C GLY A 122 12.79 -43.65 54.72
N GLY A 123 13.33 -43.87 53.51
CA GLY A 123 12.54 -44.18 52.31
C GLY A 123 12.73 -43.29 51.06
N THR A 124 13.93 -43.31 50.48
CA THR A 124 14.36 -42.97 49.10
C THR A 124 13.43 -42.19 48.13
N ALA A 125 13.55 -40.86 48.13
CA ALA A 125 13.89 -40.02 46.97
C ALA A 125 14.33 -38.60 47.45
N PRO A 126 15.47 -38.03 47.01
CA PRO A 126 15.92 -36.72 47.50
C PRO A 126 15.07 -35.57 46.94
N PHE A 127 14.88 -34.51 47.74
CA PHE A 127 14.15 -33.27 47.39
C PHE A 127 14.56 -32.65 46.05
N SER A 128 15.80 -32.90 45.62
CA SER A 128 16.36 -32.50 44.34
C SER A 128 15.74 -33.19 43.11
N ALA A 129 14.94 -34.23 43.27
CA ALA A 129 14.29 -34.96 42.18
C ALA A 129 12.90 -34.41 41.78
N LEU A 130 12.37 -33.40 42.47
CA LEU A 130 11.13 -32.73 42.09
C LEU A 130 11.39 -31.62 41.04
N PRO A 131 10.49 -31.36 40.08
CA PRO A 131 10.59 -30.20 39.20
C PRO A 131 10.68 -28.90 40.01
N ALA A 132 11.51 -27.94 39.60
CA ALA A 132 11.82 -26.74 40.36
C ALA A 132 10.58 -25.93 40.82
N ALA A 133 9.50 -25.94 40.04
CA ALA A 133 8.23 -25.28 40.40
C ALA A 133 7.56 -25.86 41.67
N TYR A 134 7.77 -27.15 41.97
CA TYR A 134 7.21 -27.81 43.15
C TYR A 134 8.12 -27.69 44.39
N GLN A 135 9.43 -27.50 44.19
CA GLN A 135 10.36 -27.26 45.30
C GLN A 135 10.13 -25.88 45.94
N THR A 136 9.63 -24.90 45.17
CA THR A 136 9.32 -23.54 45.65
C THR A 136 7.99 -23.46 46.40
N LEU A 137 7.03 -24.35 46.13
CA LEU A 137 5.70 -24.31 46.75
C LEU A 137 5.65 -24.94 48.16
N LEU A 138 6.61 -25.79 48.52
CA LEU A 138 6.56 -26.62 49.74
C LEU A 138 7.51 -26.18 50.86
N ARG A 139 8.04 -24.93 50.83
CA ARG A 139 8.94 -24.43 51.89
C ARG A 139 8.42 -23.26 52.72
N SER A 140 7.14 -22.93 52.65
CA SER A 140 6.58 -21.87 53.51
C SER A 140 5.17 -22.23 53.98
N GLY A 141 5.05 -22.54 55.28
CA GLY A 141 3.76 -22.61 55.95
C GLY A 141 3.52 -23.83 56.85
N HIS A 142 4.40 -24.14 57.81
CA HIS A 142 3.97 -24.90 58.99
C HIS A 142 3.81 -23.91 60.15
N TYR A 143 2.58 -23.77 60.66
CA TYR A 143 2.28 -23.09 61.92
C TYR A 143 2.04 -24.17 62.98
N ASN A 144 2.97 -24.33 63.92
CA ASN A 144 2.72 -25.04 65.17
C ASN A 144 2.67 -23.97 66.25
N ASP A 145 1.48 -23.73 66.80
CA ASP A 145 1.37 -22.95 68.01
C ASP A 145 1.78 -23.83 69.19
N GLY A 146 2.77 -23.36 69.94
CA GLY A 146 3.36 -24.07 71.08
C GLY A 146 2.64 -23.78 72.40
N ASP A 147 1.43 -23.21 72.37
CA ASP A 147 0.70 -22.85 73.58
C ASP A 147 -0.35 -23.90 73.98
N THR A 148 -0.05 -24.62 75.06
CA THR A 148 -1.03 -25.39 75.82
C THR A 148 -1.95 -24.44 76.59
N ALA A 149 -3.09 -24.02 76.02
CA ALA A 149 -4.21 -23.49 76.80
C ALA A 149 -5.55 -23.45 76.04
N THR A 150 -6.51 -24.23 76.56
CA THR A 150 -7.98 -24.14 76.39
C THR A 150 -8.58 -24.25 74.97
N ALA A 151 -9.31 -25.33 74.76
CA ALA A 151 -10.09 -25.65 73.57
C ALA A 151 -11.15 -24.58 73.25
N ASP A 152 -11.03 -23.95 72.08
CA ASP A 152 -12.14 -23.26 71.41
C ASP A 152 -12.54 -24.10 70.18
N THR A 153 -13.62 -24.86 70.30
CA THR A 153 -14.21 -25.67 69.22
C THR A 153 -14.95 -24.83 68.16
N THR A 154 -14.74 -23.52 68.11
CA THR A 154 -15.46 -22.58 67.24
C THR A 154 -14.58 -21.74 66.31
N ALA A 155 -13.31 -22.12 66.10
CA ALA A 155 -12.42 -21.42 65.18
C ALA A 155 -12.89 -21.53 63.71
N ARG A 156 -13.70 -20.56 63.27
CA ARG A 156 -14.14 -20.38 61.89
C ARG A 156 -13.13 -19.52 61.14
N SER A 157 -12.45 -20.10 60.15
CA SER A 157 -11.63 -19.34 59.22
C SER A 157 -12.52 -18.74 58.15
N THR A 158 -12.50 -17.40 58.03
CA THR A 158 -13.27 -16.66 57.03
C THR A 158 -12.33 -16.09 55.98
N LEU A 159 -12.54 -16.45 54.71
CA LEU A 159 -11.81 -15.87 53.57
C LEU A 159 -12.80 -15.03 52.74
N THR A 160 -12.50 -13.74 52.57
CA THR A 160 -13.32 -12.82 51.80
C THR A 160 -12.59 -12.34 50.55
N LEU A 161 -13.16 -12.59 49.37
CA LEU A 161 -12.64 -12.09 48.08
C LEU A 161 -13.44 -10.86 47.65
N ARG A 162 -12.77 -9.73 47.36
CA ARG A 162 -13.39 -8.45 46.94
C ARG A 162 -12.81 -7.95 45.61
N ASN A 163 -13.52 -7.04 44.93
CA ASN A 163 -13.12 -6.39 43.67
C ASN A 163 -12.98 -7.31 42.44
N LEU A 164 -13.86 -8.30 42.29
CA LEU A 164 -13.90 -9.13 41.07
C LEU A 164 -14.44 -8.36 39.86
N SER A 165 -13.88 -8.62 38.67
CA SER A 165 -14.28 -7.96 37.43
C SER A 165 -15.68 -8.44 36.99
N PRO A 166 -16.64 -7.53 36.78
CA PRO A 166 -18.00 -7.88 36.35
C PRO A 166 -18.00 -8.69 35.03
N GLY A 167 -18.74 -9.81 34.98
CA GLY A 167 -18.88 -10.67 33.79
C GLY A 167 -17.70 -11.62 33.53
N THR A 168 -16.67 -11.62 34.38
CA THR A 168 -15.50 -12.50 34.25
C THR A 168 -15.72 -13.82 34.98
N ARG A 169 -15.29 -14.94 34.37
CA ARG A 169 -15.34 -16.27 34.98
C ARG A 169 -14.06 -16.60 35.74
N TYR A 170 -14.23 -17.03 36.99
CA TYR A 170 -13.12 -17.39 37.87
C TYR A 170 -13.21 -18.85 38.29
N LEU A 171 -12.09 -19.55 38.19
CA LEU A 171 -11.91 -20.84 38.83
C LEU A 171 -11.24 -20.64 40.19
N PHE A 172 -11.80 -21.25 41.24
CA PHE A 172 -11.28 -21.16 42.60
C PHE A 172 -11.12 -22.56 43.22
N GLN A 173 -9.99 -22.75 43.91
CA GLN A 173 -9.65 -24.00 44.57
C GLN A 173 -9.11 -23.72 45.98
N VAL A 174 -9.64 -24.45 46.99
CA VAL A 174 -9.27 -24.32 48.41
C VAL A 174 -8.67 -25.62 48.92
N TRP A 175 -7.58 -25.52 49.68
CA TRP A 175 -7.02 -26.63 50.45
C TRP A 175 -7.15 -26.37 51.95
N VAL A 176 -7.59 -27.40 52.70
CA VAL A 176 -7.77 -27.34 54.16
C VAL A 176 -7.01 -28.52 54.79
N ASN A 177 -6.08 -28.21 55.70
CA ASN A 177 -5.21 -29.11 56.50
C ASN A 177 -4.15 -29.96 55.73
N ASP A 178 -2.87 -29.78 56.07
CA ASP A 178 -1.70 -30.52 55.53
C ASP A 178 -1.47 -31.91 56.17
N TYR A 179 -2.48 -32.77 56.26
CA TYR A 179 -2.27 -34.15 56.72
C TYR A 179 -2.06 -35.12 55.54
N ARG A 180 -0.84 -35.64 55.40
CA ARG A 180 -0.58 -36.85 54.59
C ARG A 180 -1.20 -38.06 55.28
N LEU A 181 -2.36 -38.51 54.82
CA LEU A 181 -2.78 -39.91 55.01
C LEU A 181 -2.08 -40.76 53.94
N ASN A 182 -0.93 -41.33 54.31
CA ASN A 182 -0.29 -42.40 53.55
C ASN A 182 -1.12 -43.70 53.70
N ASN A 183 -2.26 -43.78 53.03
CA ASN A 183 -2.85 -44.99 52.47
C ASN A 183 -4.28 -44.67 51.99
N LEU A 184 -4.63 -45.25 50.85
CA LEU A 184 -5.86 -45.09 50.06
C LEU A 184 -5.77 -43.95 49.03
N GLY A 185 -5.73 -44.35 47.77
CA GLY A 185 -5.66 -43.46 46.62
C GLY A 185 -6.91 -42.61 46.43
N GLN A 186 -6.73 -41.55 45.63
CA GLN A 186 -7.68 -40.51 45.20
C GLN A 186 -7.66 -39.21 46.02
N ASN A 187 -6.70 -38.35 45.71
CA ASN A 187 -6.78 -36.92 45.98
C ASN A 187 -7.83 -36.29 45.07
N ASN A 188 -8.92 -35.74 45.61
CA ASN A 188 -9.84 -34.93 44.83
C ASN A 188 -10.17 -33.62 45.58
N PRO A 189 -9.41 -32.53 45.35
CA PRO A 189 -9.77 -31.21 45.87
C PRO A 189 -11.10 -30.77 45.26
N GLY A 190 -12.03 -30.27 46.09
CA GLY A 190 -13.29 -29.73 45.60
C GLY A 190 -13.05 -28.56 44.64
N LEU A 191 -13.54 -28.68 43.41
CA LEU A 191 -13.47 -27.64 42.38
C LEU A 191 -14.82 -26.91 42.32
N GLY A 192 -14.82 -25.60 42.56
CA GLY A 192 -15.98 -24.74 42.36
C GLY A 192 -15.72 -23.72 41.24
N THR A 193 -16.70 -23.53 40.36
CA THR A 193 -16.66 -22.48 39.34
C THR A 193 -17.61 -21.36 39.74
N VAL A 194 -17.14 -20.11 39.66
CA VAL A 194 -17.91 -18.93 40.05
C VAL A 194 -18.04 -17.98 38.85
N VAL A 195 -19.27 -17.54 38.57
CA VAL A 195 -19.56 -16.54 37.52
C VAL A 195 -20.06 -15.27 38.20
N SER A 196 -19.42 -14.12 37.93
CA SER A 196 -19.95 -12.82 38.36
C SER A 196 -20.97 -12.33 37.33
N ASP A 197 -22.20 -12.06 37.75
CA ASP A 197 -23.33 -11.81 36.83
C ASP A 197 -23.43 -10.37 36.31
N GLY A 198 -22.45 -9.52 36.65
CA GLY A 198 -22.38 -8.15 36.17
C GLY A 198 -23.30 -7.15 36.91
N ALA A 199 -24.25 -7.60 37.73
CA ALA A 199 -25.15 -6.75 38.52
C ALA A 199 -24.79 -6.70 40.01
N GLY A 200 -23.67 -7.33 40.40
CA GLY A 200 -23.25 -7.47 41.79
C GLY A 200 -23.74 -8.77 42.44
N GLY A 201 -24.49 -9.61 41.73
CA GLY A 201 -24.77 -10.98 42.14
C GLY A 201 -23.64 -11.93 41.72
N VAL A 202 -23.41 -12.95 42.54
CA VAL A 202 -22.50 -14.05 42.20
C VAL A 202 -23.35 -15.32 42.19
N THR A 203 -23.38 -16.01 41.06
CA THR A 203 -24.11 -17.28 40.92
C THR A 203 -23.12 -18.44 41.00
N LEU A 204 -23.34 -19.35 41.95
CA LEU A 204 -22.58 -20.59 42.09
C LEU A 204 -23.20 -21.63 41.17
N GLU A 205 -22.48 -22.04 40.12
CA GLU A 205 -23.06 -22.95 39.13
C GLU A 205 -23.01 -24.43 39.55
N HIS A 206 -22.12 -24.86 40.45
CA HIS A 206 -22.10 -26.22 40.98
C HIS A 206 -21.69 -26.27 42.46
N ASN A 207 -22.53 -26.87 43.30
CA ASN A 207 -22.21 -27.21 44.69
C ASN A 207 -21.96 -28.72 44.78
N VAL A 208 -20.69 -29.14 44.80
CA VAL A 208 -20.35 -30.55 45.05
C VAL A 208 -20.19 -30.71 46.55
N ASN A 209 -21.26 -31.10 47.25
CA ASN A 209 -21.16 -31.65 48.60
C ASN A 209 -20.41 -32.99 48.51
N ASN A 210 -19.09 -32.96 48.54
CA ASN A 210 -18.31 -34.20 48.58
C ASN A 210 -18.20 -34.65 50.04
N ALA A 211 -19.10 -35.55 50.45
CA ALA A 211 -18.94 -36.33 51.67
C ALA A 211 -17.69 -37.21 51.50
N LEU A 212 -16.56 -36.79 52.08
CA LEU A 212 -15.34 -37.59 52.12
C LEU A 212 -15.57 -38.74 53.11
N GLY A 213 -15.78 -39.94 52.60
CA GLY A 213 -15.90 -41.15 53.42
C GLY A 213 -14.55 -41.52 54.04
N GLY A 214 -14.48 -41.48 55.38
CA GLY A 214 -13.38 -42.07 56.15
C GLY A 214 -13.04 -41.31 57.43
N VAL A 215 -13.69 -41.69 58.53
CA VAL A 215 -13.41 -41.39 59.96
C VAL A 215 -13.03 -39.93 60.30
N GLY A 216 -14.05 -39.14 60.66
CA GLY A 216 -13.97 -38.30 61.85
C GLY A 216 -13.96 -36.78 61.70
N GLN A 217 -13.80 -36.20 60.50
CA GLN A 217 -13.88 -34.73 60.33
C GLN A 217 -14.68 -34.32 59.11
N HIS A 218 -15.87 -33.75 59.33
CA HIS A 218 -16.63 -33.06 58.27
C HIS A 218 -16.31 -31.57 58.34
N VAL A 219 -15.60 -31.06 57.33
CA VAL A 219 -15.52 -29.62 57.10
C VAL A 219 -16.77 -29.23 56.32
N SER A 220 -17.73 -28.60 57.00
CA SER A 220 -18.89 -27.99 56.34
C SER A 220 -18.66 -26.49 56.25
N GLY A 221 -18.96 -25.90 55.09
CA GLY A 221 -18.80 -24.48 54.88
C GLY A 221 -19.86 -23.90 53.97
N THR A 222 -20.20 -22.64 54.19
CA THR A 222 -21.15 -21.89 53.37
C THR A 222 -20.43 -20.81 52.59
N PHE A 223 -20.77 -20.68 51.31
CA PHE A 223 -20.40 -19.55 50.49
C PHE A 223 -21.54 -18.54 50.50
N THR A 224 -21.27 -17.32 50.94
CA THR A 224 -22.22 -16.21 50.89
C THR A 224 -21.67 -15.08 50.03
N ALA A 225 -22.51 -14.58 49.11
CA ALA A 225 -22.22 -13.42 48.29
C ALA A 225 -22.98 -12.20 48.84
N ASP A 226 -22.28 -11.09 49.04
CA ASP A 226 -22.87 -9.80 49.39
C ASP A 226 -22.81 -8.85 48.19
N ALA A 227 -23.97 -8.53 47.63
CA ALA A 227 -24.11 -7.69 46.45
C ALA A 227 -23.73 -6.22 46.69
N THR A 228 -23.74 -5.76 47.94
CA THR A 228 -23.46 -4.37 48.31
C THR A 228 -21.96 -4.13 48.42
N THR A 229 -21.22 -5.10 48.98
CA THR A 229 -19.77 -5.00 49.20
C THR A 229 -18.94 -5.73 48.14
N LYS A 230 -19.58 -6.39 47.17
CA LYS A 230 -18.96 -7.20 46.10
C LYS A 230 -18.01 -8.27 46.65
N ALA A 231 -18.43 -8.93 47.72
CA ALA A 231 -17.61 -9.86 48.48
C ALA A 231 -18.14 -11.30 48.39
N ILE A 232 -17.25 -12.28 48.18
CA ILE A 232 -17.55 -13.71 48.38
C ILE A 232 -16.86 -14.15 49.66
N THR A 233 -17.65 -14.64 50.62
CA THR A 233 -17.16 -15.10 51.91
C THR A 233 -17.30 -16.62 52.00
N PHE A 234 -16.19 -17.32 52.19
CA PHE A 234 -16.19 -18.72 52.62
C PHE A 234 -16.02 -18.78 54.12
N THR A 235 -16.95 -19.44 54.80
CA THR A 235 -16.84 -19.73 56.23
C THR A 235 -16.87 -21.24 56.41
N GLY A 236 -15.74 -21.81 56.80
CA GLY A 236 -15.64 -23.24 57.15
C GLY A 236 -15.70 -23.45 58.66
N ALA A 237 -16.43 -24.47 59.10
CA ALA A 237 -16.37 -24.99 60.47
C ALA A 237 -15.95 -26.47 60.42
N ASN A 238 -15.05 -26.86 61.32
CA ASN A 238 -14.72 -28.27 61.52
C ASN A 238 -15.79 -28.88 62.45
N SER A 239 -16.65 -29.73 61.93
CA SER A 239 -17.64 -30.44 62.73
C SER A 239 -17.33 -31.93 62.67
N GLY A 240 -16.54 -32.41 63.62
CA GLY A 240 -16.19 -33.82 63.70
C GLY A 240 -15.63 -34.19 65.07
N ALA A 241 -16.40 -34.99 65.81
CA ALA A 241 -16.16 -35.37 67.19
C ALA A 241 -15.04 -36.41 67.32
N ASP A 242 -13.86 -35.98 67.77
CA ASP A 242 -12.92 -36.84 68.49
C ASP A 242 -12.26 -36.03 69.61
N THR A 243 -12.63 -36.34 70.85
CA THR A 243 -12.26 -35.60 72.06
C THR A 243 -10.83 -35.88 72.55
N SER A 244 -9.94 -36.39 71.69
CA SER A 244 -8.58 -36.79 72.10
C SER A 244 -7.45 -35.91 71.57
N SER A 245 -7.73 -34.84 70.81
CA SER A 245 -6.73 -33.82 70.48
C SER A 245 -7.37 -32.44 70.22
N PRO A 246 -7.34 -31.49 71.19
CA PRO A 246 -8.13 -30.25 71.13
C PRO A 246 -7.52 -29.11 70.30
N SER A 247 -6.63 -29.37 69.35
CA SER A 247 -5.89 -28.32 68.63
C SER A 247 -5.84 -28.56 67.13
N ALA A 248 -7.00 -28.49 66.46
CA ALA A 248 -7.06 -28.47 65.01
C ALA A 248 -7.87 -27.27 64.51
N THR A 249 -7.22 -26.10 64.49
CA THR A 249 -7.70 -24.94 63.73
C THR A 249 -7.70 -25.32 62.25
N ALA A 250 -8.84 -25.22 61.57
CA ALA A 250 -8.88 -25.39 60.12
C ALA A 250 -8.22 -24.17 59.46
N ILE A 251 -6.96 -24.32 59.04
CA ILE A 251 -6.21 -23.27 58.35
C ILE A 251 -6.37 -23.49 56.84
N VAL A 252 -6.80 -22.45 56.12
CA VAL A 252 -6.75 -22.43 54.66
C VAL A 252 -5.28 -22.19 54.29
N ASN A 253 -4.58 -23.25 53.87
CA ASN A 253 -3.12 -23.20 53.69
C ASN A 253 -2.73 -22.61 52.32
N ALA A 254 -3.62 -22.68 51.32
CA ALA A 254 -3.40 -22.10 50.00
C ALA A 254 -4.72 -21.95 49.23
N TYR A 255 -4.75 -21.01 48.28
CA TYR A 255 -5.79 -20.93 47.26
C TYR A 255 -5.17 -20.59 45.89
N GLN A 256 -5.82 -21.04 44.81
CA GLN A 256 -5.52 -20.61 43.45
C GLN A 256 -6.75 -19.93 42.85
N LEU A 257 -6.56 -18.73 42.32
CA LEU A 257 -7.55 -18.00 41.54
C LEU A 257 -7.03 -17.84 40.12
N ARG A 258 -7.74 -18.39 39.13
CA ARG A 258 -7.38 -18.25 37.72
C ARG A 258 -8.52 -17.60 36.95
N SER A 259 -8.23 -16.45 36.32
CA SER A 259 -9.11 -15.88 35.28
C SER A 259 -9.09 -16.80 34.06
N LEU A 260 -10.28 -17.18 33.60
CA LEU A 260 -10.43 -18.04 32.42
C LEU A 260 -10.50 -17.25 31.11
N ASP A 261 -10.68 -15.92 31.20
CA ASP A 261 -10.79 -15.03 30.04
C ASP A 261 -9.45 -14.28 29.86
N GLY A 262 -8.73 -14.59 28.77
CA GLY A 262 -7.34 -14.17 28.55
C GLY A 262 -7.18 -12.71 28.07
N GLY A 263 -6.47 -11.90 28.87
CA GLY A 263 -5.98 -10.57 28.50
C GLY A 263 -5.58 -9.76 29.74
N SER A 264 -4.34 -9.86 30.19
CA SER A 264 -3.81 -9.10 31.34
C SER A 264 -3.47 -7.66 30.93
N GLY A 265 -4.14 -6.67 31.53
CA GLY A 265 -3.65 -5.29 31.63
C GLY A 265 -4.40 -4.22 30.83
N ALA A 266 -4.00 -2.96 31.07
CA ALA A 266 -4.44 -1.78 30.32
C ALA A 266 -4.22 -1.97 28.81
N PRO A 267 -4.94 -1.24 27.94
CA PRO A 267 -4.88 -1.48 26.51
C PRO A 267 -3.49 -1.17 25.95
N ALA A 268 -3.02 -1.99 25.02
CA ALA A 268 -1.78 -1.77 24.28
C ALA A 268 -2.04 -1.86 22.77
N ILE A 269 -1.52 -0.91 22.00
CA ILE A 269 -1.64 -0.92 20.54
C ILE A 269 -0.48 -1.70 19.95
N THR A 270 -0.78 -2.82 19.28
CA THR A 270 0.19 -3.68 18.61
C THR A 270 0.25 -3.46 17.10
N GLY A 271 -0.76 -2.79 16.53
CA GLY A 271 -0.79 -2.35 15.13
C GLY A 271 -1.26 -0.92 15.01
N GLN A 272 -0.36 -0.02 14.60
CA GLN A 272 -0.63 1.41 14.44
C GLN A 272 -1.41 1.71 13.15
N PRO A 273 -2.31 2.70 13.14
CA PRO A 273 -2.95 3.16 11.92
C PRO A 273 -1.92 3.74 10.95
N GLN A 274 -2.10 3.49 9.65
CA GLN A 274 -1.22 3.98 8.60
C GLN A 274 -1.81 5.22 7.93
N GLY A 275 -0.96 6.19 7.60
CA GLY A 275 -1.35 7.34 6.79
C GLY A 275 -1.69 6.95 5.36
N ALA A 276 -2.41 7.82 4.65
CA ALA A 276 -2.84 7.58 3.27
C ALA A 276 -2.93 8.87 2.47
N THR A 277 -2.82 8.73 1.15
CA THR A 277 -3.12 9.80 0.19
C THR A 277 -4.25 9.34 -0.70
N VAL A 278 -5.33 10.11 -0.78
CA VAL A 278 -6.49 9.83 -1.64
C VAL A 278 -6.89 11.07 -2.42
N THR A 279 -7.57 10.87 -3.54
CA THR A 279 -8.16 11.97 -4.30
C THR A 279 -9.56 12.30 -3.76
N VAL A 280 -10.04 13.53 -3.97
CA VAL A 280 -11.43 13.90 -3.66
C VAL A 280 -12.39 12.90 -4.33
N GLY A 281 -13.39 12.41 -3.58
CA GLY A 281 -14.29 11.34 -4.03
C GLY A 281 -13.81 9.92 -3.70
N GLY A 282 -12.52 9.72 -3.43
CA GLY A 282 -11.94 8.42 -3.07
C GLY A 282 -12.35 7.93 -1.68
N SER A 283 -12.13 6.65 -1.40
CA SER A 283 -12.41 6.04 -0.09
C SER A 283 -11.10 5.70 0.65
N VAL A 284 -11.08 5.86 1.97
CA VAL A 284 -9.95 5.47 2.84
C VAL A 284 -10.46 4.82 4.12
N THR A 285 -9.75 3.79 4.61
CA THR A 285 -10.05 3.15 5.91
C THR A 285 -8.81 3.14 6.79
N PHE A 286 -8.94 3.68 8.00
CA PHE A 286 -7.94 3.54 9.06
C PHE A 286 -8.31 2.36 9.95
N SER A 287 -7.32 1.60 10.41
CA SER A 287 -7.52 0.46 11.32
C SER A 287 -6.47 0.45 12.43
N VAL A 288 -6.83 -0.12 13.57
CA VAL A 288 -5.93 -0.31 14.73
C VAL A 288 -6.06 -1.74 15.24
N THR A 289 -4.95 -2.33 15.68
CA THR A 289 -4.94 -3.59 16.42
C THR A 289 -4.49 -3.32 17.85
N ALA A 290 -5.32 -3.71 18.82
CA ALA A 290 -5.04 -3.50 20.24
C ALA A 290 -5.32 -4.77 21.06
N THR A 291 -4.55 -4.95 22.12
CA THR A 291 -4.72 -5.99 23.14
C THR A 291 -5.06 -5.36 24.48
N GLY A 292 -5.61 -6.13 25.42
CA GLY A 292 -5.94 -5.66 26.78
C GLY A 292 -7.14 -6.41 27.35
N ALA A 293 -7.45 -6.18 28.63
CA ALA A 293 -8.65 -6.73 29.25
C ALA A 293 -9.92 -6.20 28.53
N ALA A 294 -10.86 -7.10 28.24
CA ALA A 294 -12.13 -6.75 27.63
C ALA A 294 -13.08 -6.08 28.65
N PRO A 295 -14.06 -5.26 28.21
CA PRO A 295 -14.26 -4.79 26.83
C PRO A 295 -13.28 -3.66 26.45
N LEU A 296 -12.79 -3.69 25.21
CA LEU A 296 -12.08 -2.56 24.61
C LEU A 296 -13.09 -1.62 23.94
N SER A 297 -12.97 -0.34 24.25
CA SER A 297 -13.71 0.74 23.58
C SER A 297 -12.76 1.57 22.73
N TYR A 298 -13.24 2.08 21.59
CA TYR A 298 -12.45 2.88 20.66
C TYR A 298 -13.11 4.23 20.44
N GLN A 299 -12.30 5.26 20.21
CA GLN A 299 -12.78 6.56 19.75
C GLN A 299 -11.75 7.17 18.80
N TRP A 300 -12.11 7.28 17.52
CA TRP A 300 -11.29 7.96 16.53
C TRP A 300 -11.38 9.48 16.68
N ARG A 301 -10.27 10.15 16.39
CA ARG A 301 -10.11 11.60 16.47
C ARG A 301 -9.45 12.14 15.21
N LYS A 302 -9.88 13.32 14.75
CA LYS A 302 -9.26 14.10 13.68
C LYS A 302 -8.70 15.39 14.28
N ASP A 303 -7.42 15.64 14.08
CA ASP A 303 -6.72 16.84 14.56
C ASP A 303 -6.96 17.12 16.06
N GLY A 304 -7.04 16.04 16.84
CA GLY A 304 -7.31 16.06 18.29
C GLY A 304 -8.79 16.05 18.70
N GLY A 305 -9.73 16.36 17.79
CA GLY A 305 -11.17 16.35 18.06
C GLY A 305 -11.82 14.98 17.83
N ALA A 306 -12.75 14.56 18.69
CA ALA A 306 -13.46 13.29 18.54
C ALA A 306 -14.39 13.29 17.31
N ILE A 307 -14.34 12.22 16.52
CA ILE A 307 -15.23 12.00 15.38
C ILE A 307 -16.49 11.29 15.91
N ALA A 308 -17.64 11.95 15.79
CA ALA A 308 -18.90 11.40 16.29
C ALA A 308 -19.23 10.03 15.65
N GLY A 309 -19.55 9.03 16.48
CA GLY A 309 -19.94 7.69 16.04
C GLY A 309 -18.79 6.77 15.59
N ALA A 310 -17.55 7.26 15.53
CA ALA A 310 -16.40 6.47 15.11
C ALA A 310 -15.81 5.66 16.28
N THR A 311 -16.52 4.60 16.69
CA THR A 311 -16.20 3.80 17.89
C THR A 311 -15.74 2.37 17.61
N GLY A 312 -15.44 2.04 16.36
CA GLY A 312 -14.91 0.73 15.95
C GLY A 312 -13.38 0.67 15.97
N SER A 313 -12.83 -0.54 15.83
CA SER A 313 -11.40 -0.77 15.59
C SER A 313 -10.92 -0.28 14.21
N SER A 314 -11.85 0.17 13.36
CA SER A 314 -11.58 0.86 12.10
C SER A 314 -12.53 2.05 11.91
N TYR A 315 -12.12 2.98 11.04
CA TYR A 315 -12.89 4.14 10.62
C TYR A 315 -12.72 4.36 9.11
N THR A 316 -13.83 4.41 8.38
CA THR A 316 -13.86 4.54 6.92
C THR A 316 -14.46 5.87 6.50
N ILE A 317 -13.79 6.56 5.58
CA ILE A 317 -14.29 7.74 4.88
C ILE A 317 -14.61 7.28 3.45
N GLY A 318 -15.90 7.09 3.12
CA GLY A 318 -16.31 6.56 1.82
C GLY A 318 -16.25 7.55 0.66
N ASN A 319 -16.25 8.85 0.97
CA ASN A 319 -16.16 9.95 0.01
C ASN A 319 -15.26 11.04 0.59
N ALA A 320 -13.95 10.94 0.32
CA ALA A 320 -12.95 11.86 0.83
C ALA A 320 -13.15 13.26 0.23
N GLN A 321 -13.10 14.27 1.08
CA GLN A 321 -13.21 15.68 0.73
C GLN A 321 -11.99 16.40 1.28
N GLN A 322 -11.65 17.56 0.76
CA GLN A 322 -10.46 18.29 1.22
C GLN A 322 -10.51 18.60 2.73
N SER A 323 -11.72 18.81 3.27
CA SER A 323 -11.98 18.96 4.71
C SER A 323 -11.63 17.72 5.55
N HIS A 324 -11.52 16.54 4.93
CA HIS A 324 -11.12 15.30 5.59
C HIS A 324 -9.60 15.18 5.73
N ALA A 325 -8.79 15.97 5.02
CA ALA A 325 -7.34 15.97 5.23
C ALA A 325 -6.99 16.36 6.67
N GLY A 326 -5.99 15.70 7.26
CA GLY A 326 -5.61 15.91 8.66
C GLY A 326 -4.99 14.69 9.32
N SER A 327 -4.71 14.81 10.60
CA SER A 327 -4.11 13.75 11.42
C SER A 327 -5.18 12.94 12.14
N TYR A 328 -5.15 11.62 11.95
CA TYR A 328 -6.09 10.69 12.59
C TYR A 328 -5.41 9.90 13.70
N THR A 329 -6.03 9.88 14.87
CA THR A 329 -5.60 9.04 16.02
C THR A 329 -6.79 8.28 16.57
N VAL A 330 -6.53 7.19 17.31
CA VAL A 330 -7.56 6.45 18.03
C VAL A 330 -7.16 6.26 19.48
N VAL A 331 -8.11 6.48 20.39
CA VAL A 331 -7.96 6.18 21.80
C VAL A 331 -8.62 4.84 22.08
N VAL A 332 -7.87 3.90 22.63
CA VAL A 332 -8.37 2.58 23.06
C VAL A 332 -8.43 2.57 24.59
N THR A 333 -9.60 2.27 25.15
CA THR A 333 -9.84 2.34 26.61
C THR A 333 -10.49 1.08 27.13
N ASN A 334 -10.08 0.66 28.32
CA ASN A 334 -10.75 -0.33 29.15
C ASN A 334 -10.72 0.14 30.63
N PRO A 335 -11.31 -0.59 31.59
CA PRO A 335 -11.30 -0.20 33.00
C PRO A 335 -9.91 -0.07 33.64
N ALA A 336 -8.88 -0.70 33.06
CA ALA A 336 -7.51 -0.64 33.56
C ALA A 336 -6.71 0.55 32.99
N GLY A 337 -7.21 1.25 31.97
CA GLY A 337 -6.58 2.46 31.44
C GLY A 337 -6.90 2.76 29.98
N SER A 338 -6.17 3.70 29.40
CA SER A 338 -6.29 4.11 28.00
C SER A 338 -4.95 4.30 27.33
N VAL A 339 -4.87 4.00 26.03
CA VAL A 339 -3.71 4.27 25.18
C VAL A 339 -4.16 5.01 23.91
N THR A 340 -3.35 5.94 23.42
CA THR A 340 -3.60 6.67 22.16
C THR A 340 -2.61 6.20 21.09
N SER A 341 -3.08 6.04 19.85
CA SER A 341 -2.24 5.64 18.72
C SER A 341 -1.25 6.74 18.30
N ALA A 342 -0.26 6.35 17.51
CA ALA A 342 0.48 7.30 16.68
C ALA A 342 -0.47 7.96 15.65
N PRO A 343 -0.16 9.19 15.19
CA PRO A 343 -0.96 9.87 14.18
C PRO A 343 -0.79 9.24 12.78
N ALA A 344 -1.92 8.98 12.12
CA ALA A 344 -2.01 8.62 10.71
C ALA A 344 -2.44 9.84 9.88
N THR A 345 -1.55 10.37 9.04
CA THR A 345 -1.85 11.56 8.22
C THR A 345 -2.64 11.17 6.97
N LEU A 346 -3.79 11.83 6.76
CA LEU A 346 -4.55 11.77 5.51
C LEU A 346 -4.24 13.00 4.65
N THR A 347 -3.72 12.77 3.46
CA THR A 347 -3.63 13.78 2.41
C THR A 347 -4.79 13.58 1.44
N VAL A 348 -5.59 14.62 1.20
CA VAL A 348 -6.64 14.61 0.18
C VAL A 348 -6.23 15.55 -0.95
N SER A 349 -5.84 14.99 -2.09
CA SER A 349 -5.54 15.75 -3.29
C SER A 349 -6.81 16.01 -4.10
N THR A 350 -6.98 17.22 -4.61
CA THR A 350 -7.88 17.43 -5.74
C THR A 350 -7.27 16.73 -6.94
N ALA A 351 -8.08 16.05 -7.76
CA ALA A 351 -7.65 15.77 -9.12
C ALA A 351 -7.17 17.10 -9.74
N PRO A 352 -6.08 17.11 -10.53
CA PRO A 352 -5.71 18.32 -11.26
C PRO A 352 -6.96 18.85 -11.97
N PRO A 353 -7.18 20.17 -12.04
CA PRO A 353 -8.20 20.69 -12.95
C PRO A 353 -7.94 20.04 -14.31
N SER A 354 -8.94 19.33 -14.85
CA SER A 354 -8.76 18.66 -16.14
C SER A 354 -8.45 19.74 -17.16
N THR A 355 -7.21 19.80 -17.60
CA THR A 355 -6.73 20.69 -18.66
C THR A 355 -7.34 20.33 -20.01
N GLY A 356 -8.16 19.26 -20.07
CA GLY A 356 -8.62 18.59 -21.29
C GLY A 356 -7.54 17.74 -21.95
N ARG A 357 -6.29 17.77 -21.43
CA ARG A 357 -5.14 17.12 -22.04
C ARG A 357 -5.10 15.61 -21.74
N PRO A 358 -4.54 14.79 -22.63
CA PRO A 358 -4.26 13.39 -22.35
C PRO A 358 -3.31 13.22 -21.16
N ARG A 359 -3.41 12.10 -20.44
CA ARG A 359 -2.48 11.75 -19.36
C ARG A 359 -1.50 10.70 -19.88
N VAL A 360 -0.21 10.94 -19.76
CA VAL A 360 0.82 10.08 -20.38
C VAL A 360 1.78 9.49 -19.35
N ILE A 361 2.06 8.19 -19.47
CA ILE A 361 3.18 7.50 -18.83
C ILE A 361 4.08 6.98 -19.95
N ALA A 362 5.33 7.43 -20.01
CA ALA A 362 6.33 6.88 -20.93
C ALA A 362 7.13 5.75 -20.27
N LEU A 363 7.23 4.60 -20.94
CA LEU A 363 8.10 3.47 -20.57
C LEU A 363 9.24 3.36 -21.57
N THR A 364 10.47 3.49 -21.10
CA THR A 364 11.67 3.62 -21.94
C THR A 364 12.78 2.70 -21.46
N ASP A 365 13.47 2.04 -22.38
CA ASP A 365 14.67 1.23 -22.09
C ASP A 365 15.98 1.95 -22.39
N GLY A 366 15.92 3.18 -22.89
CA GLY A 366 17.01 4.15 -22.87
C GLY A 366 18.06 3.97 -23.95
N GLU A 367 17.69 3.35 -25.08
CA GLU A 367 18.49 3.30 -26.31
C GLU A 367 18.81 4.71 -26.82
N VAL A 368 19.63 4.75 -27.87
CA VAL A 368 20.04 6.01 -28.48
C VAL A 368 18.82 6.74 -29.07
N ASP A 369 17.87 6.02 -29.67
CA ASP A 369 16.61 6.56 -30.15
C ASP A 369 15.64 6.91 -29.02
N ASP A 370 15.54 6.18 -27.90
CA ASP A 370 14.77 6.65 -26.73
C ASP A 370 15.25 8.01 -26.24
N ARG A 371 16.58 8.24 -26.24
CA ARG A 371 17.17 9.52 -25.83
C ARG A 371 16.82 10.64 -26.81
N SER A 372 16.72 10.33 -28.11
CA SER A 372 16.22 11.27 -29.12
C SER A 372 14.73 11.53 -28.95
N THR A 373 13.92 10.48 -28.81
CA THR A 373 12.48 10.51 -28.52
C THR A 373 12.18 11.34 -27.27
N MET A 374 12.94 11.15 -26.18
CA MET A 374 12.74 11.88 -24.92
C MET A 374 12.97 13.38 -25.09
N ILE A 375 13.96 13.81 -25.89
CA ILE A 375 14.14 15.23 -26.20
C ILE A 375 12.89 15.77 -26.85
N ARG A 376 12.34 15.09 -27.87
CA ARG A 376 11.07 15.50 -28.48
C ARG A 376 9.93 15.48 -27.47
N PHE A 377 9.75 14.39 -26.72
CA PHE A 377 8.72 14.23 -25.70
C PHE A 377 8.68 15.42 -24.73
N LEU A 378 9.84 15.87 -24.23
CA LEU A 378 9.97 17.03 -23.34
C LEU A 378 9.43 18.32 -23.97
N HIS A 379 9.62 18.52 -25.28
CA HIS A 379 9.06 19.66 -26.03
C HIS A 379 7.54 19.58 -26.23
N TYR A 380 6.90 18.43 -25.97
CA TYR A 380 5.44 18.26 -26.05
C TYR A 380 4.76 18.13 -24.68
N THR A 381 5.49 18.25 -23.58
CA THR A 381 4.91 18.16 -22.22
C THR A 381 3.94 19.29 -21.87
N SER A 382 3.80 20.30 -22.73
CA SER A 382 2.75 21.32 -22.65
C SER A 382 1.41 20.87 -23.26
N ASP A 383 1.39 19.77 -24.02
CA ASP A 383 0.19 19.24 -24.69
C ASP A 383 -0.48 18.09 -23.93
N PHE A 384 0.27 17.41 -23.05
CA PHE A 384 -0.22 16.32 -22.21
C PHE A 384 0.29 16.39 -20.76
N ASP A 385 -0.47 15.80 -19.84
CA ASP A 385 -0.09 15.69 -18.44
C ASP A 385 0.81 14.47 -18.23
N VAL A 386 2.09 14.68 -17.94
CA VAL A 386 3.03 13.58 -17.65
C VAL A 386 2.76 13.00 -16.27
N ALA A 387 2.13 11.83 -16.24
CA ALA A 387 1.84 11.08 -15.03
C ALA A 387 3.01 10.15 -14.61
N GLY A 388 3.92 9.83 -15.52
CA GLY A 388 5.07 8.97 -15.24
C GLY A 388 6.12 8.94 -16.35
N ILE A 389 7.37 8.76 -15.95
CA ILE A 389 8.47 8.37 -16.84
C ILE A 389 9.12 7.16 -16.19
N VAL A 390 8.96 5.99 -16.79
CA VAL A 390 9.31 4.70 -16.20
C VAL A 390 10.44 4.06 -17.00
N GLN A 391 11.59 3.88 -16.37
CA GLN A 391 12.75 3.22 -16.99
C GLN A 391 12.58 1.70 -16.87
N THR A 392 12.67 1.01 -18.00
CA THR A 392 12.45 -0.44 -18.13
C THR A 392 13.57 -1.07 -18.96
N ASN A 393 13.48 -2.34 -19.31
CA ASN A 393 14.36 -3.01 -20.26
C ASN A 393 13.59 -3.53 -21.48
N SER A 394 14.32 -4.06 -22.47
CA SER A 394 13.76 -4.72 -23.64
C SER A 394 14.69 -5.85 -24.13
N ARG A 395 14.30 -6.57 -25.19
CA ARG A 395 15.18 -7.52 -25.87
C ARG A 395 16.45 -6.88 -26.47
N TYR A 396 16.40 -5.57 -26.76
CA TYR A 396 17.51 -4.80 -27.32
C TYR A 396 18.39 -4.22 -26.21
N GLN A 397 17.80 -3.67 -25.13
CA GLN A 397 18.52 -3.24 -23.92
C GLN A 397 18.14 -4.05 -22.70
N LYS A 398 18.76 -5.23 -22.59
CA LYS A 398 18.37 -6.24 -21.59
C LYS A 398 18.56 -5.80 -20.13
N SER A 399 19.52 -4.93 -19.87
CA SER A 399 19.87 -4.47 -18.52
C SER A 399 19.22 -3.14 -18.13
N GLY A 400 18.46 -2.52 -19.06
CA GLY A 400 18.02 -1.14 -18.91
C GLY A 400 19.16 -0.13 -18.79
N HIS A 401 18.80 1.13 -18.56
CA HIS A 401 19.75 2.25 -18.52
C HIS A 401 19.54 3.19 -17.32
N SER A 402 18.72 2.81 -16.33
CA SER A 402 18.42 3.68 -15.19
C SER A 402 19.62 4.11 -14.35
N GLY A 403 20.71 3.32 -14.39
CA GLY A 403 21.97 3.63 -13.74
C GLY A 403 22.77 4.79 -14.37
N GLU A 404 22.54 5.11 -15.65
CA GLU A 404 23.31 6.12 -16.38
C GLU A 404 22.84 7.56 -16.13
N LYS A 405 21.66 7.73 -15.52
CA LYS A 405 21.10 9.05 -15.20
C LYS A 405 20.91 9.97 -16.42
N TRP A 406 20.62 9.37 -17.58
CA TRP A 406 20.48 10.09 -18.83
C TRP A 406 19.20 10.96 -18.86
N ILE A 407 18.10 10.50 -18.27
CA ILE A 407 16.85 11.28 -18.14
C ILE A 407 17.10 12.50 -17.25
N GLU A 408 17.76 12.31 -16.10
CA GLU A 408 18.11 13.39 -15.19
C GLU A 408 19.01 14.43 -15.88
N ALA A 409 19.95 13.99 -16.73
CA ALA A 409 20.79 14.88 -17.52
C ALA A 409 20.00 15.69 -18.57
N GLN A 410 19.02 15.07 -19.25
CA GLN A 410 18.14 15.78 -20.19
C GLN A 410 17.20 16.74 -19.47
N LEU A 411 16.61 16.35 -18.34
CA LEU A 411 15.77 17.22 -17.50
C LEU A 411 16.56 18.43 -16.96
N ALA A 412 17.85 18.27 -16.65
CA ALA A 412 18.71 19.37 -16.26
C ALA A 412 18.93 20.39 -17.40
N ASN A 413 18.92 19.96 -18.67
CA ASN A 413 19.01 20.85 -19.82
C ASN A 413 17.66 21.42 -20.24
N TYR A 414 16.58 20.65 -20.10
CA TYR A 414 15.20 21.13 -20.19
C TYR A 414 14.95 22.30 -19.22
N ALA A 415 15.41 22.19 -17.97
CA ALA A 415 15.30 23.28 -16.99
C ALA A 415 15.96 24.60 -17.45
N LYS A 416 17.00 24.53 -18.30
CA LYS A 416 17.70 25.71 -18.82
C LYS A 416 16.92 26.41 -19.93
N VAL A 417 16.17 25.66 -20.74
CA VAL A 417 15.35 26.20 -21.85
C VAL A 417 13.92 26.52 -21.42
N LEU A 418 13.46 25.95 -20.31
CA LEU A 418 12.11 26.14 -19.75
C LEU A 418 11.64 27.61 -19.65
N PRO A 419 12.47 28.59 -19.24
CA PRO A 419 12.05 29.99 -19.23
C PRO A 419 11.65 30.53 -20.60
N ASN A 420 12.31 30.09 -21.67
CA ASN A 420 11.96 30.49 -23.04
C ASN A 420 10.74 29.71 -23.52
N LEU A 421 10.71 28.39 -23.35
CA LEU A 421 9.54 27.54 -23.65
C LEU A 421 8.24 28.09 -23.03
N ARG A 422 8.28 28.56 -21.78
CA ARG A 422 7.11 29.14 -21.09
C ARG A 422 6.65 30.49 -21.61
N ARG A 423 7.47 31.20 -22.38
CA ARG A 423 7.03 32.42 -23.09
C ARG A 423 6.14 32.07 -24.27
N HIS A 424 6.41 30.93 -24.93
CA HIS A 424 5.65 30.44 -26.08
C HIS A 424 4.43 29.63 -25.65
N ASN A 425 4.56 28.83 -24.58
CA ASN A 425 3.45 28.11 -23.99
C ASN A 425 3.59 28.02 -22.46
N PRO A 426 2.79 28.73 -21.66
CA PRO A 426 2.92 28.71 -20.20
C PRO A 426 2.58 27.34 -19.58
N GLY A 427 2.02 26.41 -20.35
CA GLY A 427 1.61 25.08 -19.91
C GLY A 427 2.73 24.07 -19.70
N TYR A 428 4.00 24.42 -19.99
CA TYR A 428 5.13 23.52 -19.73
C TYR A 428 5.36 23.26 -18.23
N PRO A 429 5.50 21.99 -17.80
CA PRO A 429 5.72 21.63 -16.40
C PRO A 429 7.12 22.00 -15.92
N ASP A 430 7.30 22.09 -14.60
CA ASP A 430 8.64 22.25 -14.03
C ASP A 430 9.48 20.99 -14.27
N ALA A 431 10.77 21.17 -14.51
CA ALA A 431 11.72 20.05 -14.59
C ALA A 431 11.70 19.19 -13.30
N SER A 432 11.52 19.82 -12.13
CA SER A 432 11.39 19.12 -10.85
C SER A 432 10.10 18.31 -10.75
N ALA A 433 9.00 18.77 -11.37
CA ALA A 433 7.75 18.02 -11.43
C ALA A 433 7.92 16.77 -12.30
N LEU A 434 8.55 16.90 -13.48
CA LEU A 434 8.88 15.76 -14.35
C LEU A 434 9.83 14.78 -13.64
N GLN A 435 10.88 15.29 -12.99
CA GLN A 435 11.82 14.48 -12.20
C GLN A 435 11.10 13.69 -11.09
N SER A 436 10.08 14.29 -10.47
CA SER A 436 9.33 13.69 -9.36
C SER A 436 8.53 12.45 -9.78
N VAL A 437 8.28 12.26 -11.09
CA VAL A 437 7.56 11.11 -11.65
C VAL A 437 8.46 10.14 -12.43
N VAL A 438 9.79 10.36 -12.42
CA VAL A 438 10.76 9.39 -12.95
C VAL A 438 10.89 8.20 -11.98
N ARG A 439 10.64 6.98 -12.45
CA ARG A 439 10.72 5.76 -11.64
C ARG A 439 11.44 4.65 -12.40
N VAL A 440 12.06 3.72 -11.67
CA VAL A 440 12.60 2.49 -12.23
C VAL A 440 11.51 1.41 -12.19
N GLY A 441 11.24 0.82 -13.34
CA GLY A 441 10.38 -0.33 -13.57
C GLY A 441 11.15 -1.64 -13.43
N ASN A 442 10.80 -2.63 -14.25
CA ASN A 442 11.47 -3.92 -14.28
C ASN A 442 12.60 -3.92 -15.31
N GLU A 443 13.84 -3.76 -14.85
CA GLU A 443 15.06 -3.88 -15.68
C GLU A 443 15.75 -5.25 -15.52
N ASN A 444 15.11 -6.24 -14.88
CA ASN A 444 15.70 -7.55 -14.71
C ASN A 444 15.69 -8.34 -16.03
N SER A 445 16.88 -8.56 -16.60
CA SER A 445 17.04 -9.29 -17.86
C SER A 445 16.51 -10.73 -17.83
N ALA A 446 16.44 -11.37 -16.66
CA ALA A 446 15.88 -12.70 -16.51
C ALA A 446 14.37 -12.75 -16.76
N ASP A 447 13.67 -11.61 -16.67
CA ASP A 447 12.22 -11.53 -16.80
C ASP A 447 11.74 -11.18 -18.22
N LEU A 448 12.65 -10.89 -19.16
CA LEU A 448 12.30 -10.43 -20.53
C LEU A 448 11.33 -11.36 -21.26
N ASN A 449 11.48 -12.68 -21.06
CA ASN A 449 10.63 -13.69 -21.69
C ASN A 449 9.76 -14.44 -20.68
N VAL A 450 9.60 -13.90 -19.47
CA VAL A 450 8.84 -14.53 -18.39
C VAL A 450 7.59 -13.70 -18.18
N ALA A 451 6.43 -14.20 -18.55
CA ALA A 451 5.16 -13.51 -18.34
C ALA A 451 4.52 -13.85 -16.97
N PRO A 452 3.61 -13.02 -16.43
CA PRO A 452 2.82 -13.41 -15.27
C PRO A 452 2.00 -14.70 -15.51
N PRO A 453 1.75 -15.54 -14.48
CA PRO A 453 2.15 -15.37 -13.09
C PRO A 453 3.63 -15.69 -12.82
N ALA A 454 4.32 -16.33 -13.76
CA ALA A 454 5.69 -16.82 -13.56
C ALA A 454 6.70 -15.69 -13.32
N MET A 455 6.47 -14.51 -13.90
CA MET A 455 7.28 -13.31 -13.63
C MET A 455 7.24 -12.95 -12.14
N ALA A 456 6.11 -13.21 -11.47
CA ALA A 456 5.71 -12.65 -10.18
C ALA A 456 5.72 -11.10 -10.18
N THR A 457 4.94 -10.46 -9.30
CA THR A 457 5.07 -9.01 -9.12
C THR A 457 6.48 -8.68 -8.64
N LYS A 458 7.06 -7.62 -9.20
CA LYS A 458 8.37 -7.12 -8.79
C LYS A 458 8.25 -5.99 -7.76
N ASN A 459 7.04 -5.44 -7.59
CA ASN A 459 6.76 -4.33 -6.69
C ASN A 459 7.73 -3.15 -6.89
N THR A 460 8.08 -2.87 -8.15
CA THR A 460 9.03 -1.81 -8.48
C THR A 460 8.39 -0.44 -8.28
N PRO A 461 9.19 0.63 -8.06
CA PRO A 461 8.65 1.98 -7.99
C PRO A 461 7.85 2.40 -9.25
N GLY A 462 8.23 1.90 -10.43
CA GLY A 462 7.50 2.10 -11.69
C GLY A 462 6.16 1.36 -11.72
N GLU A 463 6.13 0.10 -11.28
CA GLU A 463 4.89 -0.67 -11.12
C GLU A 463 3.90 0.05 -10.19
N GLN A 464 4.38 0.52 -9.03
CA GLN A 464 3.56 1.25 -8.06
C GLN A 464 3.11 2.63 -8.55
N LEU A 465 3.88 3.27 -9.44
CA LEU A 465 3.42 4.49 -10.11
C LEU A 465 2.24 4.18 -11.04
N ILE A 466 2.36 3.18 -11.91
CA ILE A 466 1.29 2.79 -12.85
C ILE A 466 0.02 2.42 -12.10
N ILE A 467 0.12 1.56 -11.07
CA ILE A 467 -1.02 1.13 -10.24
C ILE A 467 -1.73 2.34 -9.63
N ARG A 468 -0.99 3.27 -9.00
CA ARG A 468 -1.59 4.45 -8.38
C ARG A 468 -2.25 5.37 -9.39
N THR A 469 -1.61 5.60 -10.53
CA THR A 469 -2.16 6.44 -11.61
C THR A 469 -3.44 5.85 -12.21
N LEU A 470 -3.51 4.53 -12.40
CA LEU A 470 -4.72 3.87 -12.90
C LEU A 470 -5.86 3.84 -11.87
N LEU A 471 -5.53 3.76 -10.57
CA LEU A 471 -6.52 3.72 -9.50
C LEU A 471 -7.00 5.09 -9.01
N ASP A 472 -6.32 6.18 -9.38
CA ASP A 472 -6.70 7.52 -8.95
C ASP A 472 -8.10 7.94 -9.45
N GLY A 473 -8.63 9.00 -8.82
CA GLY A 473 -9.97 9.53 -9.08
C GLY A 473 -10.08 10.39 -10.35
N ASP A 474 -9.00 10.60 -11.11
CA ASP A 474 -9.09 11.32 -12.39
C ASP A 474 -9.73 10.38 -13.43
N PRO A 475 -10.88 10.76 -14.03
CA PRO A 475 -11.63 9.88 -14.91
C PRO A 475 -11.01 9.75 -16.30
N ARG A 476 -10.02 10.59 -16.66
CA ARG A 476 -9.41 10.56 -17.98
C ARG A 476 -8.64 9.24 -18.21
N PRO A 477 -8.61 8.74 -19.46
CA PRO A 477 -7.70 7.66 -19.84
C PRO A 477 -6.24 8.01 -19.53
N VAL A 478 -5.44 6.97 -19.37
CA VAL A 478 -3.98 7.05 -19.15
C VAL A 478 -3.30 6.32 -20.30
N HIS A 479 -2.62 7.10 -21.12
CA HIS A 479 -1.84 6.67 -22.26
C HIS A 479 -0.48 6.19 -21.77
N ILE A 480 -0.23 4.89 -21.88
CA ILE A 480 0.99 4.22 -21.46
C ILE A 480 1.76 3.92 -22.73
N THR A 481 2.73 4.76 -23.05
CA THR A 481 3.56 4.63 -24.24
C THR A 481 4.75 3.75 -23.91
N VAL A 482 4.92 2.64 -24.64
CA VAL A 482 5.91 1.61 -24.37
C VAL A 482 6.92 1.59 -25.50
N TRP A 483 8.06 2.22 -25.24
CA TRP A 483 9.20 2.38 -26.16
C TRP A 483 10.08 1.12 -26.15
N GLY A 484 10.29 0.55 -24.96
CA GLY A 484 10.98 -0.73 -24.77
C GLY A 484 10.03 -1.90 -24.48
N GLY A 485 10.28 -2.62 -23.37
CA GLY A 485 9.47 -3.74 -22.91
C GLY A 485 8.22 -3.34 -22.10
N ALA A 486 7.14 -4.11 -22.23
CA ALA A 486 5.88 -3.90 -21.52
C ALA A 486 5.79 -4.65 -20.17
N ASN A 487 6.86 -5.33 -19.74
CA ASN A 487 6.90 -6.14 -18.51
C ASN A 487 6.42 -5.39 -17.26
N THR A 488 6.71 -4.09 -17.15
CA THR A 488 6.37 -3.29 -15.98
C THR A 488 4.87 -3.01 -15.94
N VAL A 489 4.25 -2.78 -17.11
CA VAL A 489 2.79 -2.65 -17.25
C VAL A 489 2.11 -3.99 -17.00
N ALA A 490 2.63 -5.08 -17.57
CA ALA A 490 2.11 -6.43 -17.37
C ALA A 490 2.13 -6.82 -15.88
N SER A 491 3.24 -6.53 -15.17
CA SER A 491 3.35 -6.73 -13.72
C SER A 491 2.33 -5.89 -12.95
N ALA A 492 2.18 -4.60 -13.29
CA ALA A 492 1.21 -3.71 -12.65
C ALA A 492 -0.24 -4.21 -12.80
N LEU A 493 -0.62 -4.61 -14.01
CA LEU A 493 -1.95 -5.14 -14.30
C LEU A 493 -2.17 -6.51 -13.65
N TRP A 494 -1.14 -7.36 -13.56
CA TRP A 494 -1.19 -8.61 -12.82
C TRP A 494 -1.43 -8.38 -11.32
N THR A 495 -0.72 -7.44 -10.72
CA THR A 495 -0.90 -7.05 -9.31
C THR A 495 -2.31 -6.51 -9.07
N LEU A 496 -2.82 -5.63 -9.94
CA LEU A 496 -4.20 -5.17 -9.89
C LEU A 496 -5.21 -6.33 -9.97
N LYS A 497 -4.99 -7.29 -10.89
CA LYS A 497 -5.87 -8.44 -11.08
C LYS A 497 -5.91 -9.39 -9.88
N THR A 498 -4.81 -9.52 -9.15
CA THR A 498 -4.64 -10.54 -8.11
C THR A 498 -4.73 -10.03 -6.69
N SER A 499 -4.45 -8.74 -6.46
CA SER A 499 -4.31 -8.15 -5.12
C SER A 499 -5.33 -7.05 -4.83
N TYR A 500 -6.13 -6.64 -5.81
CA TYR A 500 -7.17 -5.62 -5.67
C TYR A 500 -8.57 -6.20 -5.93
N SER A 501 -9.60 -5.42 -5.61
CA SER A 501 -10.98 -5.82 -5.90
C SER A 501 -11.22 -5.92 -7.41
N ALA A 502 -12.14 -6.79 -7.83
CA ALA A 502 -12.52 -6.91 -9.24
C ALA A 502 -13.00 -5.57 -9.83
N ALA A 503 -13.67 -4.73 -9.04
CA ALA A 503 -14.13 -3.41 -9.45
C ALA A 503 -12.95 -2.44 -9.68
N ASP A 504 -11.95 -2.45 -8.81
CA ASP A 504 -10.75 -1.63 -8.96
C ASP A 504 -9.92 -2.06 -10.18
N PHE A 505 -9.74 -3.37 -10.38
CA PHE A 505 -9.08 -3.90 -11.57
C PHE A 505 -9.81 -3.46 -12.86
N GLN A 506 -11.13 -3.65 -12.92
CA GLN A 506 -11.93 -3.24 -14.09
C GLN A 506 -11.87 -1.73 -14.33
N ARG A 507 -11.89 -0.90 -13.27
CA ARG A 507 -11.70 0.55 -13.38
C ARG A 507 -10.33 0.89 -13.97
N ALA A 508 -9.27 0.28 -13.44
CA ALA A 508 -7.90 0.50 -13.89
C ALA A 508 -7.69 0.11 -15.36
N VAL A 509 -8.15 -1.08 -15.77
CA VAL A 509 -8.00 -1.58 -17.14
C VAL A 509 -8.75 -0.70 -18.14
N ARG A 510 -9.97 -0.24 -17.82
CA ARG A 510 -10.73 0.68 -18.70
C ARG A 510 -10.08 2.04 -18.89
N LYS A 511 -9.29 2.49 -17.91
CA LYS A 511 -8.51 3.74 -18.00
C LYS A 511 -7.25 3.58 -18.84
N ALA A 512 -6.62 2.41 -18.84
CA ALA A 512 -5.38 2.20 -19.59
C ALA A 512 -5.60 2.27 -21.11
N ARG A 513 -4.69 2.97 -21.79
CA ARG A 513 -4.50 2.95 -23.25
C ARG A 513 -3.04 2.65 -23.49
N ILE A 514 -2.69 1.46 -23.95
CA ILE A 514 -1.30 1.01 -24.04
C ILE A 514 -0.87 1.08 -25.50
N TYR A 515 0.21 1.80 -25.79
CA TYR A 515 0.76 1.91 -27.14
C TYR A 515 2.17 1.33 -27.15
N CYS A 516 2.34 0.15 -27.76
CA CYS A 516 3.61 -0.56 -27.84
C CYS A 516 4.29 -0.35 -29.18
N ILE A 517 5.56 0.05 -29.15
CA ILE A 517 6.46 0.10 -30.30
C ILE A 517 7.03 -1.31 -30.46
N TRP A 518 6.32 -2.15 -31.21
CA TRP A 518 6.42 -3.62 -31.15
C TRP A 518 6.24 -4.20 -29.74
N TYR A 519 6.03 -5.51 -29.64
CA TYR A 519 6.31 -6.22 -28.40
C TYR A 519 7.78 -6.59 -28.31
N GLN A 520 8.52 -5.81 -27.52
CA GLN A 520 9.96 -6.01 -27.34
C GLN A 520 10.32 -6.92 -26.16
N ASP A 521 9.31 -7.45 -25.47
CA ASP A 521 9.40 -8.47 -24.41
C ASP A 521 8.12 -9.32 -24.37
N GLY A 522 8.02 -10.25 -23.41
CA GLY A 522 6.83 -11.08 -23.22
C GLY A 522 5.61 -10.37 -22.60
N GLY A 523 5.75 -9.11 -22.18
CA GLY A 523 4.71 -8.38 -21.43
C GLY A 523 3.52 -7.99 -22.31
N GLY A 524 3.78 -7.47 -23.51
CA GLY A 524 2.74 -6.99 -24.43
C GLY A 524 1.81 -8.13 -24.87
N GLN A 525 2.42 -9.21 -25.39
CA GLN A 525 1.71 -10.43 -25.75
C GLN A 525 0.89 -11.00 -24.59
N TRP A 526 1.45 -10.99 -23.37
CA TRP A 526 0.72 -11.46 -22.21
C TRP A 526 -0.52 -10.62 -21.90
N ILE A 527 -0.42 -9.29 -21.97
CA ILE A 527 -1.56 -8.38 -21.74
C ILE A 527 -2.66 -8.70 -22.74
N GLU A 528 -2.31 -8.77 -24.03
CA GLU A 528 -3.23 -9.08 -25.12
C GLU A 528 -3.96 -10.42 -24.90
N ASP A 529 -3.24 -11.47 -24.52
CA ASP A 529 -3.81 -12.81 -24.37
C ASP A 529 -4.61 -13.01 -23.07
N ASN A 530 -4.32 -12.22 -22.01
CA ASN A 530 -4.82 -12.50 -20.66
C ASN A 530 -5.71 -11.39 -20.06
N ILE A 531 -5.79 -10.24 -20.71
CA ILE A 531 -6.60 -9.09 -20.28
C ILE A 531 -7.44 -8.63 -21.47
N ARG A 532 -8.56 -9.34 -21.69
CA ARG A 532 -9.44 -9.14 -22.84
C ARG A 532 -9.96 -7.71 -22.97
N GLU A 533 -10.14 -7.00 -21.85
CA GLU A 533 -10.62 -5.63 -21.80
C GLU A 533 -9.52 -4.57 -21.95
N ALA A 534 -8.24 -4.97 -22.05
CA ALA A 534 -7.15 -4.03 -22.23
C ALA A 534 -7.22 -3.41 -23.62
N TYR A 535 -7.17 -2.08 -23.67
CA TYR A 535 -6.95 -1.34 -24.90
C TYR A 535 -5.44 -1.25 -25.14
N ILE A 536 -4.91 -2.14 -25.98
CA ILE A 536 -3.48 -2.28 -26.28
C ILE A 536 -3.26 -2.23 -27.79
N ASN A 537 -2.35 -1.38 -28.22
CA ASN A 537 -1.94 -1.23 -29.61
C ASN A 537 -0.52 -1.77 -29.81
N GLU A 538 -0.35 -2.68 -30.76
CA GLU A 538 0.98 -3.07 -31.25
C GLU A 538 1.23 -2.40 -32.61
N ALA A 539 2.13 -1.41 -32.60
CA ALA A 539 2.51 -0.67 -33.80
C ALA A 539 3.67 -1.35 -34.52
N TYR A 540 3.50 -1.62 -35.81
CA TYR A 540 4.48 -2.24 -36.69
C TYR A 540 4.92 -1.33 -37.82
N ARG A 541 4.02 -0.53 -38.39
CA ARG A 541 4.23 0.15 -39.68
C ARG A 541 4.90 1.52 -39.60
N TRP A 542 5.33 1.90 -38.40
CA TRP A 542 6.26 3.01 -38.20
C TRP A 542 7.67 2.68 -38.68
N ASP A 543 7.96 1.38 -38.87
CA ASP A 543 9.23 0.85 -39.35
C ASP A 543 9.65 1.52 -40.67
N ASN A 544 10.93 1.83 -40.80
CA ASN A 544 11.51 2.53 -41.96
C ASN A 544 10.96 3.95 -42.21
N VAL A 545 10.15 4.51 -41.30
CA VAL A 545 9.71 5.91 -41.31
C VAL A 545 10.38 6.68 -40.19
N TRP A 546 10.23 6.19 -38.95
CA TRP A 546 10.71 6.87 -37.74
C TRP A 546 11.99 6.25 -37.15
N ASP A 547 12.35 5.04 -37.57
CA ASP A 547 13.47 4.28 -37.03
C ASP A 547 14.80 4.52 -37.76
N TYR A 548 15.79 3.66 -37.50
CA TYR A 548 17.09 3.68 -38.16
C TYR A 548 17.03 3.53 -39.70
N GLY A 549 15.88 3.11 -40.24
CA GLY A 549 15.58 3.03 -41.66
C GLY A 549 14.95 4.31 -42.25
N SER A 550 14.80 5.39 -41.49
CA SER A 550 14.09 6.62 -41.93
C SER A 550 14.61 7.23 -43.25
N LEU A 551 15.89 7.03 -43.59
CA LEU A 551 16.51 7.50 -44.83
C LEU A 551 16.58 6.44 -45.94
N SER A 552 16.71 5.17 -45.59
CA SER A 552 16.81 4.05 -46.55
C SER A 552 15.46 3.42 -46.89
N GLY A 553 14.42 3.75 -46.10
CA GLY A 553 13.09 3.21 -46.14
C GLY A 553 12.27 3.59 -47.37
N PRO A 554 11.00 3.12 -47.44
CA PRO A 554 10.14 3.34 -48.60
C PRO A 554 9.51 4.75 -48.65
N SER A 555 9.74 5.59 -47.63
CA SER A 555 9.21 6.95 -47.58
C SER A 555 9.57 7.77 -48.83
N PRO A 556 8.66 8.60 -49.36
CA PRO A 556 8.96 9.49 -50.48
C PRO A 556 10.11 10.46 -50.19
N ASP A 557 10.82 10.91 -51.23
CA ASP A 557 11.99 11.80 -51.08
C ASP A 557 11.66 13.11 -50.35
N HIS A 558 10.48 13.69 -50.59
CA HIS A 558 10.05 14.90 -49.91
C HIS A 558 9.83 14.71 -48.40
N VAL A 559 9.58 13.47 -47.96
CA VAL A 559 9.50 13.11 -46.53
C VAL A 559 10.90 12.89 -45.98
N LYS A 560 11.74 12.12 -46.68
CA LYS A 560 13.12 11.84 -46.27
C LYS A 560 13.95 13.10 -46.06
N ALA A 561 13.66 14.18 -46.79
CA ALA A 561 14.28 15.49 -46.60
C ALA A 561 14.23 15.98 -45.13
N TYR A 562 13.14 15.69 -44.41
CA TYR A 562 12.98 16.04 -42.99
C TYR A 562 13.71 15.10 -42.03
N MET A 563 14.21 13.96 -42.51
CA MET A 563 14.90 12.98 -41.67
C MET A 563 16.42 13.07 -41.78
N THR A 564 16.95 13.92 -42.66
CA THR A 564 18.39 14.00 -42.96
C THR A 564 19.22 14.58 -41.81
N SER A 565 20.53 14.28 -41.83
CA SER A 565 21.50 14.95 -40.95
C SER A 565 21.50 16.47 -41.11
N SER A 566 21.32 16.97 -42.33
CA SER A 566 21.26 18.41 -42.58
C SER A 566 20.04 19.03 -41.90
N TRP A 567 18.87 18.40 -42.03
CA TRP A 567 17.66 18.86 -41.36
C TRP A 567 17.82 18.83 -39.84
N LEU A 568 18.27 17.70 -39.28
CA LEU A 568 18.45 17.54 -37.83
C LEU A 568 19.44 18.56 -37.25
N ASN A 569 20.59 18.75 -37.91
CA ASN A 569 21.58 19.71 -37.43
C ASN A 569 21.07 21.14 -37.48
N THR A 570 20.29 21.48 -38.51
CA THR A 570 19.79 22.84 -38.73
C THR A 570 18.63 23.19 -37.83
N ASN A 571 17.73 22.25 -37.55
CA ASN A 571 16.44 22.54 -36.90
C ASN A 571 16.34 22.01 -35.46
N VAL A 572 17.33 21.24 -34.98
CA VAL A 572 17.29 20.64 -33.64
C VAL A 572 18.60 20.84 -32.88
N LYS A 573 19.75 20.58 -33.50
CA LYS A 573 21.02 20.54 -32.74
C LYS A 573 21.71 21.89 -32.65
N SER A 574 21.85 22.59 -33.77
CA SER A 574 22.71 23.77 -33.87
C SER A 574 21.91 25.03 -33.62
N GLY A 575 22.20 25.74 -32.52
CA GLY A 575 21.56 27.01 -32.23
C GLY A 575 20.22 26.93 -31.50
N HIS A 576 19.74 25.73 -31.14
CA HIS A 576 18.46 25.52 -30.44
C HIS A 576 18.66 25.10 -28.98
N GLY A 577 19.58 25.78 -28.28
CA GLY A 577 19.75 25.59 -26.85
C GLY A 577 20.42 24.28 -26.43
N PRO A 578 20.65 24.12 -25.11
CA PRO A 578 21.39 22.99 -24.56
C PRO A 578 20.64 21.66 -24.58
N LEU A 579 19.30 21.66 -24.67
CA LEU A 579 18.53 20.41 -24.76
C LEU A 579 18.63 19.81 -26.18
N GLY A 580 18.41 20.63 -27.22
CA GLY A 580 18.60 20.21 -28.61
C GLY A 580 20.02 19.71 -28.93
N ALA A 581 21.03 20.37 -28.35
CA ALA A 581 22.44 19.96 -28.50
C ALA A 581 22.73 18.54 -27.95
N MET A 582 21.89 18.01 -27.04
CA MET A 582 22.04 16.65 -26.50
C MET A 582 21.53 15.55 -27.44
N TYR A 583 20.87 15.91 -28.56
CA TYR A 583 20.28 14.92 -29.46
C TYR A 583 21.35 13.98 -30.04
N PRO A 584 21.31 12.67 -29.70
CA PRO A 584 22.47 11.81 -29.88
C PRO A 584 22.65 11.28 -31.31
N GLN A 585 21.56 11.12 -32.08
CA GLN A 585 21.63 10.57 -33.43
C GLN A 585 22.26 11.56 -34.43
N SER A 586 22.74 11.03 -35.56
CA SER A 586 23.34 11.80 -36.67
C SER A 586 22.32 12.21 -37.73
N PHE A 587 21.13 11.60 -37.72
CA PHE A 587 19.96 11.93 -38.54
C PHE A 587 18.70 11.64 -37.70
N VAL A 588 17.52 11.98 -38.18
CA VAL A 588 16.30 11.74 -37.40
C VAL A 588 15.99 10.25 -37.39
N SER A 589 16.06 9.66 -36.20
CA SER A 589 15.76 8.26 -35.92
C SER A 589 15.25 8.22 -34.47
N GLU A 590 13.93 8.21 -34.35
CA GLU A 590 13.16 8.32 -33.12
C GLU A 590 12.05 7.26 -33.17
N GLY A 591 12.45 5.98 -33.15
CA GLY A 591 11.54 4.86 -33.40
C GLY A 591 10.31 4.87 -32.50
N ASP A 592 10.45 5.39 -31.28
CA ASP A 592 9.39 5.36 -30.28
C ASP A 592 8.50 6.60 -30.28
N THR A 593 8.92 7.67 -30.95
CA THR A 593 8.17 8.94 -31.02
C THR A 593 6.71 8.74 -31.44
N PRO A 594 6.36 7.89 -32.43
CA PRO A 594 4.97 7.67 -32.82
C PRO A 594 4.02 7.33 -31.67
N SER A 595 4.52 6.66 -30.62
CA SER A 595 3.71 6.24 -29.47
C SER A 595 3.03 7.38 -28.72
N PHE A 596 3.59 8.60 -28.72
CA PHE A 596 2.98 9.75 -28.07
C PHE A 596 2.48 10.82 -29.04
N LEU A 597 2.71 10.67 -30.35
CA LEU A 597 2.29 11.69 -31.33
C LEU A 597 0.76 11.84 -31.45
N HIS A 598 -0.01 10.80 -31.07
CA HIS A 598 -1.47 10.91 -30.97
C HIS A 598 -1.93 11.86 -29.87
N GLU A 599 -1.08 12.08 -28.86
CA GLU A 599 -1.45 12.79 -27.65
C GLU A 599 -1.21 14.30 -27.78
N ILE A 600 -0.64 14.72 -28.90
CA ILE A 600 -0.41 16.11 -29.27
C ILE A 600 -1.72 16.74 -29.74
N ALA A 601 -2.03 17.93 -29.23
CA ALA A 601 -3.24 18.68 -29.53
C ALA A 601 -3.20 19.36 -30.92
N ASN A 602 -3.02 18.58 -31.99
CA ASN A 602 -3.01 19.06 -33.37
C ASN A 602 -4.42 19.14 -34.00
N GLY A 603 -5.46 18.66 -33.29
CA GLY A 603 -6.87 18.71 -33.72
C GLY A 603 -7.35 17.54 -34.57
N LEU A 604 -6.56 16.47 -34.68
CA LEU A 604 -7.00 15.18 -35.22
C LEU A 604 -7.71 14.30 -34.18
N ASP A 605 -7.53 14.59 -32.89
CA ASP A 605 -8.11 13.89 -31.74
C ASP A 605 -7.88 12.37 -31.75
N ALA A 606 -6.75 11.94 -32.34
CA ALA A 606 -6.43 10.52 -32.52
C ALA A 606 -6.12 9.79 -31.19
N HIS A 607 -5.90 10.53 -30.10
CA HIS A 607 -5.81 9.96 -28.74
C HIS A 607 -7.14 9.36 -28.26
N GLU A 608 -8.29 9.80 -28.78
CA GLU A 608 -9.59 9.25 -28.37
C GLU A 608 -9.73 7.78 -28.80
N ASP A 609 -9.22 7.45 -29.99
CA ASP A 609 -9.26 6.13 -30.61
C ASP A 609 -8.19 6.06 -31.71
N TYR A 610 -7.28 5.08 -31.63
CA TYR A 610 -6.15 4.95 -32.55
C TYR A 610 -6.60 4.47 -33.94
N THR A 611 -7.83 3.97 -34.09
CA THR A 611 -8.37 3.66 -35.43
C THR A 611 -8.72 4.90 -36.24
N LEU A 612 -8.84 6.05 -35.59
CA LEU A 612 -9.00 7.34 -36.27
C LEU A 612 -7.77 7.68 -37.10
N GLY A 613 -6.59 7.31 -36.62
CA GLY A 613 -5.32 7.65 -37.25
C GLY A 613 -4.94 9.12 -37.09
N GLY A 614 -3.63 9.37 -37.12
CA GLY A 614 -3.03 10.68 -36.95
C GLY A 614 -1.52 10.56 -36.95
N TRP A 615 -0.81 11.53 -36.36
CA TRP A 615 0.66 11.58 -36.42
C TRP A 615 1.35 10.32 -35.89
N GLY A 616 0.72 9.61 -34.94
CA GLY A 616 1.20 8.33 -34.42
C GLY A 616 0.89 7.10 -35.28
N GLY A 617 0.32 7.25 -36.48
CA GLY A 617 -0.10 6.13 -37.32
C GLY A 617 -1.62 5.93 -37.32
N ARG A 618 -2.09 4.76 -37.72
CA ARG A 618 -3.51 4.34 -37.67
C ARG A 618 -3.52 2.84 -37.40
N SER A 619 -4.46 2.37 -36.60
CA SER A 619 -4.60 0.94 -36.29
C SER A 619 -6.01 0.43 -36.60
N ILE A 620 -6.21 -0.88 -36.52
CA ILE A 620 -7.52 -1.53 -36.53
C ILE A 620 -7.60 -2.57 -35.41
N VAL A 621 -8.83 -2.98 -35.08
CA VAL A 621 -9.06 -4.19 -34.28
C VAL A 621 -9.14 -5.38 -35.23
N GLU A 622 -8.10 -6.22 -35.25
CA GLU A 622 -8.00 -7.33 -36.21
C GLU A 622 -8.94 -8.51 -35.86
N ASP A 623 -9.04 -8.86 -34.58
CA ASP A 623 -9.95 -9.92 -34.08
C ASP A 623 -10.91 -9.36 -33.03
N PRO A 624 -11.97 -8.63 -33.44
CA PRO A 624 -12.91 -8.03 -32.50
C PRO A 624 -13.72 -9.07 -31.70
N ALA A 625 -13.81 -10.31 -32.19
CA ALA A 625 -14.54 -11.37 -31.49
C ALA A 625 -13.75 -11.92 -30.30
N SER A 626 -12.45 -12.19 -30.47
CA SER A 626 -11.62 -12.78 -29.41
C SER A 626 -10.82 -11.74 -28.62
N LYS A 627 -10.42 -10.63 -29.25
CA LYS A 627 -9.52 -9.61 -28.70
C LYS A 627 -10.04 -8.19 -29.01
N PRO A 628 -11.21 -7.80 -28.49
CA PRO A 628 -11.87 -6.53 -28.84
C PRO A 628 -11.09 -5.26 -28.47
N GLY A 629 -10.10 -5.36 -27.58
CA GLY A 629 -9.23 -4.24 -27.20
C GLY A 629 -7.82 -4.31 -27.80
N HIS A 630 -7.53 -5.29 -28.66
CA HIS A 630 -6.25 -5.38 -29.35
C HIS A 630 -6.30 -4.61 -30.66
N LEU A 631 -5.45 -3.60 -30.77
CA LEU A 631 -5.25 -2.81 -31.96
C LEU A 631 -3.89 -3.13 -32.59
N THR A 632 -3.84 -3.11 -33.90
CA THR A 632 -2.59 -3.27 -34.65
C THR A 632 -2.71 -2.61 -36.02
N ASP A 633 -1.58 -2.23 -36.60
CA ASP A 633 -1.45 -1.75 -37.97
C ASP A 633 -0.79 -2.80 -38.90
N SER A 634 -0.56 -4.02 -38.39
CA SER A 634 0.23 -5.03 -39.08
C SER A 634 -0.39 -5.51 -40.39
N THR A 635 -1.71 -5.40 -40.57
CA THR A 635 -2.43 -5.93 -41.74
C THR A 635 -3.06 -4.86 -42.63
N ILE A 636 -2.88 -3.58 -42.31
CA ILE A 636 -3.50 -2.48 -43.05
C ILE A 636 -2.48 -1.69 -43.85
N SER A 637 -3.02 -0.95 -44.81
CA SER A 637 -2.31 0.08 -45.56
C SER A 637 -3.23 1.27 -45.75
N ASP A 638 -2.62 2.42 -46.05
CA ASP A 638 -3.37 3.58 -46.48
C ASP A 638 -3.05 3.86 -47.96
N ASP A 639 -4.08 3.97 -48.80
CA ASP A 639 -3.94 4.09 -50.26
C ASP A 639 -2.96 3.06 -50.89
N GLY A 640 -2.94 1.84 -50.32
CA GLY A 640 -2.08 0.75 -50.79
C GLY A 640 -0.63 0.80 -50.32
N ASP A 641 -0.23 1.84 -49.57
CA ASP A 641 1.10 1.95 -48.96
C ASP A 641 1.01 1.67 -47.45
N ARG A 642 1.74 0.63 -47.02
CA ARG A 642 1.75 0.16 -45.63
C ARG A 642 2.40 1.15 -44.65
N ASN A 643 3.20 2.12 -45.10
CA ASN A 643 3.88 3.08 -44.22
C ASN A 643 3.25 4.49 -44.32
N LYS A 644 2.29 4.71 -45.24
CA LYS A 644 1.65 6.01 -45.49
C LYS A 644 0.85 6.58 -44.32
N MET A 645 0.30 5.74 -43.46
CA MET A 645 -0.35 6.19 -42.22
C MET A 645 0.60 6.90 -41.26
N TYR A 646 1.92 6.71 -41.40
CA TYR A 646 2.95 7.41 -40.64
C TYR A 646 3.59 8.53 -41.46
N TRP A 647 4.16 8.22 -42.65
CA TRP A 647 5.00 9.18 -43.36
C TRP A 647 4.24 10.41 -43.84
N ARG A 648 2.92 10.34 -44.04
CA ARG A 648 2.10 11.48 -44.49
C ARG A 648 2.15 12.67 -43.51
N TRP A 649 2.38 12.38 -42.23
CA TRP A 649 2.36 13.37 -41.16
C TRP A 649 3.73 13.92 -40.81
N VAL A 650 4.80 13.27 -41.29
CA VAL A 650 6.18 13.63 -40.97
C VAL A 650 6.48 15.10 -41.27
N PRO A 651 6.13 15.69 -42.44
CA PRO A 651 6.41 17.10 -42.68
C PRO A 651 5.80 18.04 -41.62
N ALA A 652 4.53 17.82 -41.24
CA ALA A 652 3.86 18.63 -40.23
C ALA A 652 4.46 18.42 -38.83
N ALA A 653 4.68 17.16 -38.44
CA ALA A 653 5.28 16.81 -37.15
C ALA A 653 6.72 17.34 -37.01
N GLN A 654 7.46 17.42 -38.12
CA GLN A 654 8.83 17.92 -38.13
C GLN A 654 8.91 19.44 -38.12
N ASN A 655 8.05 20.13 -38.85
CA ASN A 655 7.93 21.58 -38.72
C ASN A 655 7.50 21.99 -37.32
N ASP A 656 6.55 21.27 -36.72
CA ASP A 656 6.12 21.51 -35.35
C ASP A 656 7.26 21.35 -34.34
N PHE A 657 8.06 20.29 -34.49
CA PHE A 657 9.23 20.09 -33.64
C PHE A 657 10.29 21.18 -33.86
N ALA A 658 10.60 21.53 -35.10
CA ALA A 658 11.54 22.60 -35.41
C ALA A 658 11.12 23.95 -34.80
N ALA A 659 9.83 24.32 -34.88
CA ALA A 659 9.34 25.53 -34.22
C ALA A 659 9.50 25.47 -32.69
N ARG A 660 9.24 24.31 -32.06
CA ARG A 660 9.46 24.13 -30.62
C ARG A 660 10.94 24.16 -30.25
N MET A 661 11.83 23.76 -31.14
CA MET A 661 13.28 23.94 -30.97
C MET A 661 13.67 25.43 -31.09
N ASP A 662 12.98 26.23 -31.90
CA ASP A 662 13.16 27.69 -31.91
C ASP A 662 12.72 28.34 -30.59
N TRP A 663 11.67 27.80 -29.95
CA TRP A 663 11.20 28.26 -28.64
C TRP A 663 12.25 28.10 -27.53
N ASP A 664 13.22 27.21 -27.67
CA ASP A 664 14.31 27.02 -26.70
C ASP A 664 15.21 28.26 -26.60
N VAL A 665 15.29 29.08 -27.65
CA VAL A 665 16.22 30.22 -27.74
C VAL A 665 15.54 31.56 -28.02
N ALA A 666 14.30 31.55 -28.50
CA ALA A 666 13.52 32.75 -28.71
C ALA A 666 13.26 33.49 -27.38
N SER A 667 13.71 34.74 -27.31
CA SER A 667 13.62 35.55 -26.08
C SER A 667 12.23 36.16 -25.85
N SER A 668 11.33 36.03 -26.82
CA SER A 668 9.98 36.58 -26.82
C SER A 668 9.05 35.73 -27.69
N TYR A 669 7.74 35.76 -27.40
CA TYR A 669 6.72 35.06 -28.18
C TYR A 669 6.90 35.30 -29.70
N SER A 670 6.92 36.56 -30.15
CA SER A 670 7.09 36.93 -31.57
C SER A 670 8.43 36.54 -32.22
N GLY A 671 9.35 35.92 -31.47
CA GLY A 671 10.65 35.46 -31.98
C GLY A 671 10.61 34.09 -32.64
N ALA A 672 9.49 33.38 -32.59
CA ALA A 672 9.29 32.07 -33.22
C ALA A 672 7.82 31.92 -33.65
N ASN A 673 7.55 30.95 -34.52
CA ASN A 673 6.20 30.66 -35.02
C ASN A 673 5.40 29.78 -34.04
N HIS A 674 4.07 29.85 -34.08
CA HIS A 674 3.16 29.02 -33.28
C HIS A 674 2.02 28.47 -34.13
N GLN A 675 1.46 27.35 -33.69
CA GLN A 675 0.48 26.61 -34.48
C GLN A 675 -0.76 27.48 -34.75
N PRO A 676 -1.27 27.49 -36.00
CA PRO A 676 -2.58 28.05 -36.24
C PRO A 676 -3.64 27.23 -35.48
N LYS A 677 -4.80 27.84 -35.26
CA LYS A 677 -5.96 27.19 -34.65
C LYS A 677 -7.01 26.93 -35.71
N ALA A 678 -7.04 25.70 -36.23
CA ALA A 678 -8.12 25.24 -37.10
C ALA A 678 -9.46 25.20 -36.34
N GLU A 679 -10.50 25.78 -36.92
CA GLU A 679 -11.87 25.74 -36.38
C GLU A 679 -12.86 25.53 -37.50
N VAL A 680 -13.93 24.77 -37.23
CA VAL A 680 -14.98 24.45 -38.23
C VAL A 680 -16.38 24.73 -37.69
N ALA A 681 -17.24 25.31 -38.52
CA ALA A 681 -18.63 25.58 -38.17
C ALA A 681 -19.49 24.30 -38.24
N GLY A 682 -20.49 24.17 -37.37
CA GLY A 682 -21.48 23.07 -37.42
C GLY A 682 -21.10 21.80 -36.65
N GLY A 683 -20.10 21.86 -35.75
CA GLY A 683 -19.68 20.75 -34.88
C GLY A 683 -18.85 19.68 -35.60
N LEU A 684 -18.23 18.78 -34.83
CA LEU A 684 -17.30 17.75 -35.33
C LEU A 684 -17.96 16.38 -35.59
N ARG A 685 -19.18 16.17 -35.11
CA ARG A 685 -19.96 14.94 -35.35
C ARG A 685 -21.34 15.33 -35.89
N ARG A 686 -21.69 14.86 -37.09
CA ARG A 686 -22.88 15.32 -37.82
C ARG A 686 -23.63 14.15 -38.42
N THR A 687 -24.96 14.20 -38.41
CA THR A 687 -25.81 13.27 -39.16
C THR A 687 -26.29 13.96 -40.43
N VAL A 688 -26.19 13.28 -41.57
CA VAL A 688 -26.51 13.82 -42.89
C VAL A 688 -27.32 12.84 -43.72
N SER A 689 -28.18 13.33 -44.60
CA SER A 689 -29.03 12.47 -45.43
C SER A 689 -28.36 12.11 -46.77
N PRO A 690 -28.59 10.90 -47.32
CA PRO A 690 -28.20 10.56 -48.68
C PRO A 690 -28.58 11.64 -49.70
N GLY A 691 -27.66 12.03 -50.57
CA GLY A 691 -27.86 13.06 -51.60
C GLY A 691 -27.82 14.51 -51.09
N GLN A 692 -27.73 14.74 -49.78
CA GLN A 692 -27.51 16.08 -49.22
C GLN A 692 -26.17 16.64 -49.74
N VAL A 693 -26.14 17.93 -50.10
CA VAL A 693 -24.90 18.67 -50.33
C VAL A 693 -24.47 19.30 -49.00
N VAL A 694 -23.27 18.96 -48.53
CA VAL A 694 -22.69 19.52 -47.32
C VAL A 694 -21.69 20.60 -47.70
N THR A 695 -21.86 21.80 -47.16
CA THR A 695 -20.85 22.87 -47.22
C THR A 695 -19.99 22.84 -45.97
N LEU A 696 -18.68 23.03 -46.16
CA LEU A 696 -17.64 23.00 -45.14
C LEU A 696 -17.09 24.41 -44.95
N ASP A 697 -16.99 24.83 -43.69
CA ASP A 697 -16.62 26.18 -43.32
C ASP A 697 -15.60 26.16 -42.18
N ALA A 698 -14.37 26.58 -42.50
CA ALA A 698 -13.26 26.77 -41.57
C ALA A 698 -12.91 28.25 -41.36
N SER A 699 -13.84 29.17 -41.66
CA SER A 699 -13.60 30.61 -41.59
C SER A 699 -13.29 31.13 -40.19
N ALA A 700 -13.68 30.40 -39.14
CA ALA A 700 -13.33 30.73 -37.76
C ALA A 700 -11.87 30.40 -37.38
N SER A 701 -11.10 29.78 -38.28
CA SER A 701 -9.69 29.48 -38.03
C SER A 701 -8.86 30.76 -37.88
N THR A 702 -7.88 30.73 -36.97
CA THR A 702 -7.05 31.89 -36.63
C THR A 702 -5.58 31.52 -36.53
N ASP A 703 -4.70 32.48 -36.76
CA ASP A 703 -3.27 32.34 -36.49
C ASP A 703 -2.88 33.28 -35.33
N PRO A 704 -2.20 32.79 -34.28
CA PRO A 704 -1.85 33.62 -33.13
C PRO A 704 -0.73 34.63 -33.44
N ASP A 705 0.09 34.40 -34.47
CA ASP A 705 1.17 35.28 -34.90
C ASP A 705 0.72 36.27 -35.99
N GLY A 706 -0.50 36.10 -36.49
CA GLY A 706 -1.08 36.92 -37.57
C GLY A 706 -0.65 36.48 -38.96
N ASN A 707 -0.09 35.28 -39.09
CA ASN A 707 0.27 34.69 -40.39
C ASN A 707 -0.96 34.43 -41.26
N ALA A 708 -0.74 34.40 -42.58
CA ALA A 708 -1.78 34.03 -43.52
C ALA A 708 -2.03 32.51 -43.48
N LEU A 709 -3.30 32.13 -43.57
CA LEU A 709 -3.73 30.72 -43.50
C LEU A 709 -4.09 30.16 -44.87
N GLY A 710 -3.50 29.01 -45.20
CA GLY A 710 -3.92 28.11 -46.28
C GLY A 710 -4.85 27.00 -45.75
N TYR A 711 -5.72 26.48 -46.62
CA TYR A 711 -6.71 25.45 -46.28
C TYR A 711 -6.61 24.29 -47.27
N GLN A 712 -6.76 23.06 -46.76
CA GLN A 712 -6.89 21.87 -47.59
C GLN A 712 -7.89 20.90 -46.97
N TRP A 713 -9.04 20.72 -47.63
CA TRP A 713 -10.06 19.76 -47.27
C TRP A 713 -9.85 18.44 -48.00
N TRP A 714 -9.94 17.32 -47.30
CA TRP A 714 -9.85 15.98 -47.89
C TRP A 714 -10.59 14.95 -47.05
N GLN A 715 -10.97 13.83 -47.68
CA GLN A 715 -11.57 12.68 -46.99
C GLN A 715 -10.48 11.71 -46.58
N TYR A 716 -10.43 11.34 -45.30
CA TYR A 716 -9.55 10.26 -44.83
C TYR A 716 -10.23 8.90 -44.99
N ALA A 717 -10.37 8.48 -46.25
CA ALA A 717 -11.15 7.30 -46.63
C ALA A 717 -10.66 5.99 -45.96
N ASP A 718 -9.38 5.86 -45.62
CA ASP A 718 -8.87 4.65 -44.95
C ASP A 718 -9.37 4.51 -43.49
N ALA A 719 -9.86 5.60 -42.88
CA ALA A 719 -10.47 5.61 -41.55
C ALA A 719 -12.01 5.49 -41.58
N ASP A 720 -12.61 5.48 -42.78
CA ASP A 720 -14.06 5.47 -42.93
C ASP A 720 -14.64 4.08 -42.70
N SER A 721 -15.90 4.04 -42.27
CA SER A 721 -16.73 2.83 -42.41
C SER A 721 -17.55 2.84 -43.70
N ALA A 722 -17.65 3.99 -44.37
CA ALA A 722 -18.22 4.13 -45.71
C ALA A 722 -17.24 3.65 -46.78
N ALA A 723 -17.74 2.98 -47.81
CA ALA A 723 -16.92 2.53 -48.93
C ALA A 723 -16.74 3.63 -50.00
N ALA A 724 -17.72 4.52 -50.12
CA ALA A 724 -17.70 5.61 -51.10
C ALA A 724 -16.61 6.66 -50.79
N LYS A 725 -15.78 6.92 -51.80
CA LYS A 725 -14.90 8.10 -51.83
C LYS A 725 -15.66 9.29 -52.41
N VAL A 726 -15.74 10.39 -51.67
CA VAL A 726 -16.40 11.62 -52.11
C VAL A 726 -15.39 12.58 -52.74
N THR A 727 -15.80 13.25 -53.81
CA THR A 727 -15.05 14.37 -54.35
C THR A 727 -15.40 15.64 -53.58
N ILE A 728 -14.41 16.27 -52.98
CA ILE A 728 -14.57 17.58 -52.34
C ILE A 728 -14.39 18.67 -53.40
N ASN A 729 -15.45 19.41 -53.69
CA ASN A 729 -15.42 20.58 -54.55
C ASN A 729 -14.77 21.74 -53.81
N ASN A 730 -13.94 22.53 -54.50
CA ASN A 730 -13.20 23.67 -53.94
C ASN A 730 -12.40 23.33 -52.66
N PRO A 731 -11.56 22.28 -52.67
CA PRO A 731 -10.96 21.75 -51.44
C PRO A 731 -9.97 22.72 -50.78
N THR A 732 -9.54 23.79 -51.45
CA THR A 732 -8.68 24.82 -50.86
C THR A 732 -9.46 26.03 -50.31
N SER A 733 -10.79 25.99 -50.38
CA SER A 733 -11.63 27.10 -49.93
C SER A 733 -11.75 27.15 -48.40
N ARG A 734 -11.64 28.37 -47.86
CA ARG A 734 -11.87 28.66 -46.44
C ARG A 734 -13.30 28.32 -45.99
N ASN A 735 -14.30 28.56 -46.84
CA ASN A 735 -15.73 28.40 -46.48
C ASN A 735 -16.66 27.98 -47.63
N GLY A 736 -16.11 27.53 -48.76
CA GLY A 736 -16.86 27.12 -49.94
C GLY A 736 -16.59 25.68 -50.37
N ALA A 737 -15.85 24.90 -49.57
CA ALA A 737 -15.62 23.49 -49.84
C ALA A 737 -16.93 22.72 -49.65
N SER A 738 -17.21 21.73 -50.51
CA SER A 738 -18.45 20.96 -50.40
C SER A 738 -18.36 19.57 -51.01
N PHE A 739 -19.24 18.66 -50.58
CA PHE A 739 -19.39 17.34 -51.18
C PHE A 739 -20.85 16.88 -51.12
N THR A 740 -21.20 15.91 -51.97
CA THR A 740 -22.52 15.26 -51.96
C THR A 740 -22.44 13.97 -51.16
N VAL A 741 -23.35 13.79 -50.22
CA VAL A 741 -23.39 12.63 -49.32
C VAL A 741 -23.79 11.36 -50.09
N PRO A 742 -23.01 10.27 -50.02
CA PRO A 742 -23.32 9.02 -50.69
C PRO A 742 -24.50 8.31 -50.00
N ASN A 743 -25.17 7.42 -50.73
CA ASN A 743 -26.25 6.61 -50.19
C ASN A 743 -25.71 5.36 -49.46
N GLU A 744 -25.14 5.56 -48.27
CA GLU A 744 -24.65 4.49 -47.40
C GLU A 744 -25.15 4.64 -45.94
N PRO A 745 -26.46 4.46 -45.68
CA PRO A 745 -27.04 4.64 -44.35
C PRO A 745 -26.31 3.88 -43.25
N GLY A 746 -26.10 4.54 -42.11
CA GLY A 746 -25.39 4.02 -40.94
C GLY A 746 -23.85 4.02 -41.05
N ARG A 747 -23.28 4.35 -42.21
CA ARG A 747 -21.82 4.45 -42.39
C ARG A 747 -21.30 5.85 -42.05
N GLN A 748 -20.01 5.92 -41.74
CA GLN A 748 -19.30 7.13 -41.35
C GLN A 748 -18.24 7.52 -42.37
N MET A 749 -18.17 8.82 -42.65
CA MET A 749 -17.12 9.46 -43.46
C MET A 749 -16.35 10.49 -42.63
N HIS A 750 -15.04 10.50 -42.79
CA HIS A 750 -14.11 11.34 -42.04
C HIS A 750 -13.54 12.40 -42.99
N ILE A 751 -13.98 13.63 -42.80
CA ILE A 751 -13.48 14.78 -43.57
C ILE A 751 -12.55 15.60 -42.69
N ILE A 752 -11.35 15.89 -43.19
CA ILE A 752 -10.32 16.65 -42.49
C ILE A 752 -10.10 17.98 -43.22
N VAL A 753 -9.95 19.05 -42.45
CA VAL A 753 -9.28 20.28 -42.92
C VAL A 753 -7.89 20.35 -42.32
N GLU A 754 -6.91 20.62 -43.17
CA GLU A 754 -5.58 21.08 -42.78
C GLU A 754 -5.55 22.59 -42.91
N VAL A 755 -5.12 23.27 -41.84
CA VAL A 755 -4.93 24.72 -41.82
C VAL A 755 -3.45 24.95 -41.57
N THR A 756 -2.76 25.47 -42.59
CA THR A 756 -1.32 25.70 -42.55
C THR A 756 -1.05 27.19 -42.64
N ASP A 757 -0.24 27.70 -41.72
CA ASP A 757 0.20 29.09 -41.77
C ASP A 757 1.30 29.32 -42.82
N ASN A 758 1.74 30.55 -42.99
CA ASN A 758 2.92 30.90 -43.78
C ASN A 758 4.09 31.39 -42.94
N GLY A 759 4.15 30.98 -41.67
CA GLY A 759 5.26 31.27 -40.77
C GLY A 759 6.50 30.42 -41.10
N SER A 760 7.53 30.53 -40.26
CA SER A 760 8.79 29.81 -40.45
C SER A 760 9.19 29.06 -39.17
N PRO A 761 9.25 27.71 -39.20
CA PRO A 761 8.70 26.85 -40.25
C PRO A 761 7.16 26.99 -40.34
N ALA A 762 6.58 26.60 -41.48
CA ALA A 762 5.12 26.63 -41.66
C ALA A 762 4.47 25.55 -40.78
N LEU A 763 3.52 25.93 -39.93
CA LEU A 763 2.86 25.04 -38.99
C LEU A 763 1.45 24.67 -39.44
N THR A 764 1.06 23.43 -39.18
CA THR A 764 -0.24 22.89 -39.59
C THR A 764 -1.03 22.41 -38.38
N SER A 765 -2.29 22.83 -38.32
CA SER A 765 -3.30 22.26 -37.41
C SER A 765 -4.46 21.67 -38.21
N TYR A 766 -5.28 20.86 -37.54
CA TYR A 766 -6.32 20.07 -38.18
C TYR A 766 -7.67 20.23 -37.48
N ARG A 767 -8.73 19.94 -38.21
CA ARG A 767 -10.01 19.52 -37.64
C ARG A 767 -10.56 18.34 -38.41
N ARG A 768 -11.01 17.33 -37.68
CA ARG A 768 -11.73 16.17 -38.23
C ARG A 768 -13.22 16.31 -37.98
N ILE A 769 -14.01 16.07 -39.02
CA ILE A 769 -15.47 16.01 -38.95
C ILE A 769 -15.90 14.59 -39.33
N ILE A 770 -16.63 13.93 -38.44
CA ILE A 770 -17.22 12.61 -38.67
C ILE A 770 -18.69 12.79 -39.06
N PHE A 771 -19.01 12.46 -40.31
CA PHE A 771 -20.36 12.46 -40.86
C PHE A 771 -20.95 11.06 -40.80
N THR A 772 -22.04 10.88 -40.07
CA THR A 772 -22.85 9.65 -40.10
C THR A 772 -23.97 9.82 -41.12
N VAL A 773 -24.05 8.93 -42.10
CA VAL A 773 -25.16 8.92 -43.07
C VAL A 773 -26.40 8.37 -42.39
N GLY A 774 -27.48 9.16 -42.35
CA GLY A 774 -28.73 8.88 -41.65
C GLY A 774 -29.67 7.92 -42.38
#